data_AF-A0A2E9QRZ5-F1
#
_entry.id   AF-A0A2E9QRZ5-F1
#
_cell.length_a   1.000
_cell.length_b   1.000
_cell.length_c   1.000
_cell.angle_alpha   90.00
_cell.angle_beta   90.00
_cell.angle_gamma   90.00
#
_symmetry.space_group_name_H-M   'P 1'
#
loop_
_entity.id
_entity.type
_entity.pdbx_description
1 polymer ?
#
loop_
_entity_poly.entity_id
_entity_poly.type
_entity_poly.pdbx_seq_one_letter_code
_entity_poly.pdbx_strand_id
1 'polypeptide(L)'
;MRRTTSRVSFRRFWRIGTLFAVLSLLSFQFLLTSCAECQYDSDCTGDDYLCQSGACIQKEPTRRTPPTGDCLDGETRSCYNGPAGTVGKGPCKEGKQSCVGGTWGSCVGAVIPQAPPTGKAEACDGQDNDCDGTVDEECRCTDGTKQKCFTGSAANRGKGICKDGEQVCIDGTWGQCLNQKLPQAEICDNIDNDCDGVIDNEVKRACKGKCGPGNEICKAGQWQACDAPQPTAEKCGDQKDNDCDGGVDEGCDCNPGTKQSCYGGAPATKTISPCKAGSQTCTPDGKWPTECKGQVTPIAEKCDGVDNDCNGRIDDNLTKTCQRGCNTGNEVCEAGKWVKCSAAAADPEICNKKDDDCNGKIDDLLGGGTCECSIGQKEVCYTGPTSTRGTLPCKPGERTCQNTGKWSFCLNQVVPQTELCNGKDDDCDGQIDNTPKTSNALTTKCYDGPTGTAGKGSCKEGVKRCNNGKWTTCQNQVIPKTETCNGKDDNCDGSVDENLKRSCYSGPAGTSGKGICKSGTQTCAGGTWGACSGEVTPRAETCNNKDDNCDGTADERPTCDQCTQGQSQACYTGPTSTRGRLPCKDGRQSCLVSGKWGTCTGQVLPQTETCNNKDDDCDGKIDDGVTQPCSTVCGKGAKVCTNGTFGACNAPTPKTEVCNAKDDDCNGKIDDGLNCSLLATTDWSGTIHIWDPYTQKKSRTINGGVRIYVARFSPNRSMLATGTSSNLKIWNPTTGAAIRTITTGSTVRSVAWSPDSKLIAVGLDSDEVRIYDASSGAQKARNSTNFTSNILALAWHPNGHWVAAASGGKIHLLSTTTLTRITALQTAGVASASEPTYIDVSPSGQYISASVGSSKLVELWSVTATSGSKIKSLNVPDYIYETRFGLSGKFLLGTGYSATVIWTVATQTKYAQLNFSNTWVYSSHIDTSGKYLAITGRDGNNISTGHFWIYDISTSTPKQLLRDTTTHKNNYARSVDFSR
;
A
#
# COMPACT_ATOMS: atom_id res chain seq x y z
N MET A 1 -6.84 -53.64 29.05
CA MET A 1 -6.91 -54.76 28.07
C MET A 1 -7.16 -54.18 26.67
N ARG A 2 -6.83 -54.91 25.58
CA ARG A 2 -7.46 -54.96 24.21
C ARG A 2 -8.27 -53.72 23.72
N ARG A 3 -8.12 -53.14 22.50
CA ARG A 3 -7.74 -53.58 21.12
C ARG A 3 -7.30 -52.34 20.27
N THR A 4 -6.24 -52.32 19.43
CA THR A 4 -6.16 -52.58 17.95
C THR A 4 -7.24 -51.88 17.07
N THR A 5 -6.99 -51.21 15.92
CA THR A 5 -5.79 -50.93 15.05
C THR A 5 -5.91 -49.49 14.42
N SER A 6 -5.32 -48.95 13.33
CA SER A 6 -4.66 -49.32 12.02
C SER A 6 -3.52 -48.28 11.70
N ARG A 7 -2.71 -48.19 10.60
CA ARG A 7 -2.62 -48.66 9.18
C ARG A 7 -3.49 -47.89 8.13
N VAL A 8 -3.03 -47.49 6.92
CA VAL A 8 -1.69 -47.59 6.22
C VAL A 8 -1.51 -46.61 5.01
N SER A 9 -0.25 -46.23 4.66
CA SER A 9 0.37 -46.14 3.29
C SER A 9 1.65 -45.25 3.27
N PHE A 10 2.86 -45.72 2.90
CA PHE A 10 3.47 -45.91 1.54
C PHE A 10 3.96 -44.60 0.85
N ARG A 11 5.12 -44.47 0.17
CA ARG A 11 6.21 -45.39 -0.29
C ARG A 11 7.62 -44.75 -0.23
N ARG A 12 8.68 -45.58 -0.11
CA ARG A 12 10.00 -45.50 -0.82
C ARG A 12 10.76 -46.84 -0.69
N PHE A 13 11.75 -47.13 -1.54
CA PHE A 13 12.37 -48.46 -1.67
C PHE A 13 13.90 -48.40 -1.95
N TRP A 14 14.69 -49.14 -1.16
CA TRP A 14 15.88 -49.99 -1.50
C TRP A 14 17.12 -49.43 -2.25
N ARG A 15 18.36 -49.95 -2.10
CA ARG A 15 18.93 -51.14 -1.39
C ARG A 15 20.47 -51.01 -1.12
N ILE A 16 20.99 -51.65 -0.04
CA ILE A 16 22.30 -52.37 0.22
C ILE A 16 23.59 -51.92 -0.56
N GLY A 17 24.85 -51.85 -0.04
CA GLY A 17 25.52 -52.23 1.24
C GLY A 17 26.67 -53.29 1.05
N THR A 18 27.79 -53.42 1.81
CA THR A 18 28.42 -52.61 2.91
C THR A 18 29.81 -53.19 3.36
N LEU A 19 30.76 -52.33 3.82
CA LEU A 19 31.93 -52.55 4.75
C LEU A 19 33.20 -53.42 4.42
N PHE A 20 34.41 -52.89 4.74
CA PHE A 20 35.45 -53.42 5.69
C PHE A 20 36.64 -52.43 5.94
N ALA A 21 37.65 -52.77 6.78
CA ALA A 21 38.66 -51.82 7.38
C ALA A 21 40.17 -52.30 7.40
N VAL A 22 41.06 -51.71 8.25
CA VAL A 22 42.52 -51.43 7.97
C VAL A 22 43.55 -51.85 9.09
N LEU A 23 44.89 -51.81 8.82
CA LEU A 23 46.14 -51.84 9.69
C LEU A 23 46.88 -53.23 9.91
N SER A 24 48.23 -53.42 10.08
CA SER A 24 49.50 -52.58 10.05
C SER A 24 50.86 -53.40 10.02
N LEU A 25 52.05 -52.74 9.83
CA LEU A 25 53.51 -53.15 10.06
C LEU A 25 54.26 -54.10 9.03
N LEU A 26 55.61 -54.38 8.98
CA LEU A 26 56.85 -54.14 9.81
C LEU A 26 58.22 -54.03 8.95
N SER A 27 59.42 -54.48 9.41
CA SER A 27 60.80 -53.99 8.97
C SER A 27 62.06 -54.96 8.91
N PHE A 28 63.03 -54.71 7.97
CA PHE A 28 64.56 -54.80 7.95
C PHE A 28 65.51 -56.08 8.13
N GLN A 29 66.28 -56.45 7.05
CA GLN A 29 67.77 -56.70 6.81
C GLN A 29 68.77 -57.84 7.38
N PHE A 30 69.67 -58.41 6.49
CA PHE A 30 71.16 -58.81 6.55
C PHE A 30 71.85 -60.25 6.75
N LEU A 31 72.73 -60.70 5.77
CA LEU A 31 74.15 -61.29 5.69
C LEU A 31 74.76 -62.68 6.24
N LEU A 32 75.64 -63.42 5.44
CA LEU A 32 77.02 -64.06 5.73
C LEU A 32 77.59 -65.29 4.85
N THR A 33 78.88 -65.79 5.03
CA THR A 33 79.79 -66.55 4.04
C THR A 33 81.00 -67.46 4.56
N SER A 34 81.63 -68.42 3.80
CA SER A 34 83.09 -68.94 3.90
C SER A 34 83.62 -70.09 2.92
N CYS A 35 84.97 -70.37 2.78
CA CYS A 35 85.70 -71.47 2.01
C CYS A 35 87.24 -71.72 2.40
N ALA A 36 88.08 -72.59 1.72
CA ALA A 36 89.50 -73.01 2.12
C ALA A 36 90.53 -73.48 0.97
N GLU A 37 91.85 -73.76 1.27
CA GLU A 37 93.07 -73.74 0.34
C GLU A 37 94.22 -74.84 0.54
N CYS A 38 95.24 -75.01 -0.37
CA CYS A 38 96.49 -75.86 -0.21
C CYS A 38 97.81 -75.09 0.10
N GLN A 39 98.90 -75.79 0.50
CA GLN A 39 100.19 -75.15 0.88
C GLN A 39 101.48 -75.75 0.29
N TYR A 40 101.55 -77.05 -0.03
CA TYR A 40 102.75 -77.71 -0.61
C TYR A 40 102.39 -78.66 -1.77
N ASP A 41 103.36 -78.96 -2.66
CA ASP A 41 103.15 -79.91 -3.78
C ASP A 41 102.65 -81.29 -3.32
N SER A 42 103.04 -81.74 -2.12
CA SER A 42 102.58 -82.98 -1.51
C SER A 42 101.08 -83.00 -1.16
N ASP A 43 100.41 -81.84 -1.14
CA ASP A 43 98.97 -81.72 -0.89
C ASP A 43 98.16 -82.00 -2.18
N CYS A 44 98.82 -82.00 -3.34
CA CYS A 44 98.25 -82.32 -4.65
C CYS A 44 98.46 -83.80 -4.98
N THR A 45 97.39 -84.60 -5.00
CA THR A 45 97.48 -86.04 -5.30
C THR A 45 97.53 -86.33 -6.81
N GLY A 46 98.73 -86.32 -7.41
CA GLY A 46 98.99 -86.86 -8.75
C GLY A 46 100.30 -86.38 -9.39
N ASP A 47 101.13 -87.31 -9.88
CA ASP A 47 102.54 -87.08 -10.24
C ASP A 47 102.81 -86.04 -11.34
N ASP A 48 101.80 -85.64 -12.12
CA ASP A 48 101.91 -84.60 -13.17
C ASP A 48 101.57 -83.17 -12.68
N TYR A 49 101.17 -82.98 -11.42
CA TYR A 49 100.62 -81.73 -10.89
C TYR A 49 101.44 -81.16 -9.70
N LEU A 50 101.43 -79.83 -9.50
CA LEU A 50 102.16 -79.11 -8.43
C LEU A 50 101.35 -77.94 -7.82
N CYS A 51 101.40 -77.72 -6.48
CA CYS A 51 100.61 -76.73 -5.72
C CYS A 51 101.23 -75.33 -5.88
N GLN A 52 100.84 -74.62 -6.93
CA GLN A 52 101.24 -73.23 -7.17
C GLN A 52 100.17 -72.26 -6.64
N SER A 53 100.54 -71.46 -5.63
CA SER A 53 99.67 -70.46 -5.01
C SER A 53 98.34 -71.01 -4.44
N GLY A 54 98.33 -72.26 -3.96
CA GLY A 54 97.18 -72.88 -3.30
C GLY A 54 96.29 -73.77 -4.18
N ALA A 55 96.70 -74.09 -5.43
CA ALA A 55 96.04 -75.06 -6.32
C ALA A 55 97.03 -75.74 -7.32
N CYS A 56 96.60 -76.79 -8.05
CA CYS A 56 97.50 -77.77 -8.73
C CYS A 56 97.54 -77.72 -10.30
N ILE A 57 98.70 -77.79 -11.02
CA ILE A 57 98.85 -77.62 -12.53
C ILE A 57 100.01 -78.37 -13.33
N GLN A 58 100.01 -78.42 -14.72
CA GLN A 58 100.78 -79.28 -15.73
C GLN A 58 101.75 -78.57 -16.81
N LYS A 59 102.36 -79.24 -17.87
CA LYS A 59 103.55 -78.81 -18.78
C LYS A 59 103.58 -79.24 -20.35
N GLU A 60 104.50 -78.77 -21.30
CA GLU A 60 104.37 -78.71 -22.86
C GLU A 60 105.56 -79.09 -23.93
N PRO A 61 105.37 -79.18 -25.33
CA PRO A 61 106.35 -79.62 -26.45
C PRO A 61 106.38 -78.96 -27.95
N THR A 62 107.31 -79.28 -28.95
CA THR A 62 107.39 -78.73 -30.41
C THR A 62 108.34 -79.39 -31.56
N ARG A 63 108.07 -79.38 -32.95
CA ARG A 63 108.99 -79.28 -34.23
C ARG A 63 108.60 -79.86 -35.70
N ARG A 64 109.49 -80.09 -36.75
CA ARG A 64 109.30 -80.28 -38.30
C ARG A 64 110.39 -81.17 -39.10
N THR A 65 110.60 -81.47 -40.46
CA THR A 65 110.21 -80.96 -41.86
C THR A 65 110.08 -81.91 -43.20
N PRO A 66 111.00 -82.19 -44.22
CA PRO A 66 110.70 -82.29 -45.73
C PRO A 66 111.31 -83.40 -46.77
N PRO A 67 110.91 -83.53 -48.12
CA PRO A 67 111.34 -84.58 -49.16
C PRO A 67 111.51 -84.27 -50.75
N THR A 68 111.92 -85.23 -51.67
CA THR A 68 112.09 -85.22 -53.22
C THR A 68 112.14 -86.66 -53.92
N GLY A 69 112.23 -87.06 -55.25
CA GLY A 69 112.25 -86.54 -56.69
C GLY A 69 112.63 -87.59 -57.87
N ASP A 70 112.51 -87.25 -59.22
CA ASP A 70 113.13 -87.79 -60.54
C ASP A 70 112.56 -88.92 -61.56
N CYS A 71 113.05 -89.06 -62.86
CA CYS A 71 112.56 -89.98 -63.99
C CYS A 71 113.47 -90.32 -65.28
N LEU A 72 112.99 -91.01 -66.39
CA LEU A 72 113.74 -91.44 -67.68
C LEU A 72 112.94 -91.85 -69.02
N ASP A 73 113.49 -92.64 -70.01
CA ASP A 73 113.24 -92.74 -71.54
C ASP A 73 112.51 -94.00 -72.22
N GLY A 74 112.22 -94.00 -73.56
CA GLY A 74 111.94 -95.06 -74.60
C GLY A 74 110.79 -96.09 -74.45
N GLU A 75 110.33 -96.25 -73.22
CA GLU A 75 109.47 -97.32 -72.75
C GLU A 75 107.96 -96.95 -72.79
N THR A 76 107.08 -97.82 -72.28
CA THR A 76 105.65 -97.52 -72.07
C THR A 76 105.19 -97.93 -70.68
N ARG A 77 104.30 -97.15 -70.05
CA ARG A 77 103.78 -97.41 -68.68
C ARG A 77 102.30 -97.05 -68.54
N SER A 78 101.62 -97.62 -67.54
CA SER A 78 100.27 -97.19 -67.15
C SER A 78 100.29 -95.80 -66.52
N CYS A 79 99.16 -95.11 -66.56
CA CYS A 79 98.98 -93.80 -65.94
C CYS A 79 97.52 -93.55 -65.56
N TYR A 80 97.33 -92.76 -64.51
CA TYR A 80 96.04 -92.20 -64.14
C TYR A 80 96.27 -90.78 -63.62
N ASN A 81 95.52 -89.82 -64.16
CA ASN A 81 95.69 -88.39 -63.87
C ASN A 81 94.57 -87.85 -62.95
N GLY A 82 93.72 -88.72 -62.41
CA GLY A 82 92.68 -88.37 -61.44
C GLY A 82 93.14 -88.55 -59.98
N PRO A 83 92.32 -88.12 -59.00
CA PRO A 83 92.65 -88.24 -57.59
C PRO A 83 92.83 -89.71 -57.15
N ALA A 84 93.85 -89.99 -56.34
CA ALA A 84 94.13 -91.34 -55.87
C ALA A 84 92.95 -91.92 -55.08
N GLY A 85 92.55 -93.16 -55.39
CA GLY A 85 91.39 -93.83 -54.78
C GLY A 85 90.06 -93.71 -55.56
N THR A 86 89.99 -92.87 -56.59
CA THR A 86 88.80 -92.78 -57.50
C THR A 86 88.80 -93.81 -58.63
N VAL A 87 89.97 -94.39 -58.93
CA VAL A 87 90.14 -95.36 -60.03
C VAL A 87 89.32 -96.64 -59.78
N GLY A 88 88.42 -96.98 -60.72
CA GLY A 88 87.53 -98.14 -60.60
C GLY A 88 86.27 -97.92 -59.77
N LYS A 89 86.03 -96.71 -59.25
CA LYS A 89 84.72 -96.31 -58.70
C LYS A 89 83.87 -95.63 -59.77
N GLY A 90 82.55 -95.83 -59.71
CA GLY A 90 81.59 -95.30 -60.68
C GLY A 90 82.07 -95.51 -62.13
N PRO A 91 82.08 -94.47 -62.98
CA PRO A 91 82.61 -94.53 -64.35
C PRO A 91 84.15 -94.42 -64.53
N CYS A 92 84.96 -94.27 -63.47
CA CYS A 92 86.37 -93.83 -63.58
C CYS A 92 87.43 -94.95 -63.80
N LYS A 93 88.48 -94.70 -64.60
CA LYS A 93 89.49 -95.72 -65.02
C LYS A 93 90.82 -95.17 -65.57
N GLU A 94 91.85 -96.02 -65.65
CA GLU A 94 93.23 -95.73 -66.11
C GLU A 94 93.45 -95.58 -67.64
N GLY A 95 94.65 -95.08 -68.01
CA GLY A 95 95.18 -94.98 -69.37
C GLY A 95 96.66 -95.39 -69.48
N LYS A 96 97.34 -95.02 -70.58
CA LYS A 96 98.78 -95.32 -70.83
C LYS A 96 99.61 -94.13 -71.34
N GLN A 97 100.92 -94.19 -71.06
CA GLN A 97 101.99 -93.29 -71.50
C GLN A 97 103.05 -94.06 -72.32
N SER A 98 103.69 -93.37 -73.27
CA SER A 98 104.90 -93.81 -73.98
C SER A 98 105.99 -92.75 -73.85
N CYS A 99 107.25 -93.16 -73.90
CA CYS A 99 108.39 -92.27 -73.66
C CYS A 99 109.18 -91.98 -74.95
N VAL A 100 109.53 -90.71 -75.17
CA VAL A 100 110.25 -90.26 -76.36
C VAL A 100 111.18 -89.10 -75.97
N GLY A 101 112.47 -89.21 -76.31
CA GLY A 101 113.45 -88.14 -76.11
C GLY A 101 113.96 -87.96 -74.67
N GLY A 102 113.88 -89.00 -73.84
CA GLY A 102 114.30 -88.99 -72.45
C GLY A 102 113.20 -88.73 -71.43
N THR A 103 111.97 -88.45 -71.89
CA THR A 103 110.86 -87.98 -71.03
C THR A 103 109.53 -88.61 -71.37
N TRP A 104 108.77 -89.01 -70.33
CA TRP A 104 107.48 -89.68 -70.46
C TRP A 104 106.42 -88.74 -71.05
N GLY A 105 105.76 -89.18 -72.12
CA GLY A 105 104.70 -88.42 -72.81
C GLY A 105 103.38 -88.34 -72.03
N SER A 106 102.34 -87.79 -72.66
CA SER A 106 101.01 -87.59 -72.05
C SER A 106 100.21 -88.89 -71.85
N CYS A 107 99.36 -88.91 -70.82
CA CYS A 107 98.48 -90.04 -70.51
C CYS A 107 97.24 -90.08 -71.43
N VAL A 108 96.94 -91.22 -72.05
CA VAL A 108 95.81 -91.40 -72.97
C VAL A 108 94.89 -92.54 -72.51
N GLY A 109 93.57 -92.29 -72.48
CA GLY A 109 92.53 -93.31 -72.27
C GLY A 109 91.82 -93.29 -70.91
N ALA A 110 92.30 -92.49 -69.95
CA ALA A 110 91.72 -92.40 -68.61
C ALA A 110 90.38 -91.64 -68.57
N VAL A 111 89.53 -91.98 -67.59
CA VAL A 111 88.28 -91.26 -67.23
C VAL A 111 88.34 -90.93 -65.75
N ILE A 112 88.05 -89.68 -65.39
CA ILE A 112 88.17 -89.11 -64.04
C ILE A 112 86.86 -88.39 -63.65
N PRO A 113 86.57 -88.16 -62.35
CA PRO A 113 85.31 -87.54 -61.93
C PRO A 113 85.11 -86.13 -62.49
N GLN A 114 83.86 -85.73 -62.70
CA GLN A 114 83.48 -84.40 -63.20
C GLN A 114 82.28 -83.85 -62.43
N ALA A 115 82.53 -82.85 -61.57
CA ALA A 115 81.48 -82.21 -60.78
C ALA A 115 80.48 -81.43 -61.66
N PRO A 116 79.16 -81.43 -61.34
CA PRO A 116 78.15 -80.70 -62.09
C PRO A 116 78.33 -79.17 -62.12
N PRO A 117 77.77 -78.45 -63.13
CA PRO A 117 77.94 -77.00 -63.28
C PRO A 117 77.34 -76.12 -62.16
N THR A 118 76.62 -76.72 -61.21
CA THR A 118 75.94 -76.02 -60.10
C THR A 118 76.85 -75.70 -58.92
N GLY A 119 78.07 -76.25 -58.86
CA GLY A 119 79.05 -75.97 -57.82
C GLY A 119 78.82 -76.69 -56.48
N LYS A 120 77.85 -77.61 -56.42
CA LYS A 120 77.84 -78.72 -55.45
C LYS A 120 78.61 -79.92 -56.05
N ALA A 121 79.09 -80.81 -55.18
CA ALA A 121 79.65 -82.09 -55.60
C ALA A 121 78.55 -82.98 -56.22
N GLU A 122 77.44 -83.13 -55.50
CA GLU A 122 76.27 -83.90 -55.95
C GLU A 122 75.04 -83.05 -56.26
N ALA A 123 74.17 -83.61 -57.11
CA ALA A 123 72.82 -83.16 -57.37
C ALA A 123 71.84 -84.22 -56.82
N CYS A 124 70.72 -83.80 -56.20
CA CYS A 124 69.70 -84.73 -55.69
C CYS A 124 68.88 -85.33 -56.87
N ASP A 125 69.51 -86.17 -57.70
CA ASP A 125 68.95 -86.76 -58.93
C ASP A 125 69.02 -88.31 -59.00
N GLY A 126 69.69 -88.95 -58.03
CA GLY A 126 69.76 -90.40 -57.89
C GLY A 126 71.00 -91.07 -58.49
N GLN A 127 72.11 -90.33 -58.70
CA GLN A 127 73.37 -90.85 -59.24
C GLN A 127 74.59 -90.50 -58.36
N ASP A 128 75.64 -91.33 -58.46
CA ASP A 128 77.00 -91.11 -57.91
C ASP A 128 77.82 -90.41 -59.00
N ASN A 129 77.94 -89.09 -58.92
CA ASN A 129 78.54 -88.23 -59.95
C ASN A 129 80.00 -87.89 -59.63
N ASP A 130 80.34 -87.68 -58.36
CA ASP A 130 81.73 -87.40 -57.93
C ASP A 130 82.60 -88.66 -57.72
N CYS A 131 81.98 -89.84 -57.79
CA CYS A 131 82.59 -91.17 -57.73
C CYS A 131 83.15 -91.57 -56.35
N ASP A 132 82.63 -91.03 -55.25
CA ASP A 132 82.99 -91.47 -53.91
C ASP A 132 82.29 -92.78 -53.46
N GLY A 133 81.08 -93.04 -53.96
CA GLY A 133 80.30 -94.26 -53.69
C GLY A 133 78.96 -94.10 -52.95
N THR A 134 78.51 -92.88 -52.64
CA THR A 134 77.14 -92.60 -52.14
C THR A 134 76.29 -91.73 -53.10
N VAL A 135 75.06 -91.37 -52.71
CA VAL A 135 74.02 -90.79 -53.59
C VAL A 135 73.07 -89.89 -52.77
N ASP A 136 72.86 -88.65 -53.25
CA ASP A 136 71.84 -87.66 -52.82
C ASP A 136 71.91 -87.09 -51.36
N GLU A 137 73.02 -87.24 -50.61
CA GLU A 137 73.06 -86.94 -49.16
C GLU A 137 72.79 -85.50 -48.63
N GLU A 138 72.54 -84.47 -49.45
CA GLU A 138 72.52 -83.05 -49.02
C GLU A 138 71.21 -82.21 -49.21
N CYS A 139 70.02 -82.84 -49.32
CA CYS A 139 68.74 -82.12 -49.46
C CYS A 139 68.02 -81.82 -48.11
N ARG A 140 67.35 -80.64 -47.94
CA ARG A 140 66.92 -80.09 -46.62
C ARG A 140 65.40 -79.97 -46.34
N CYS A 141 64.54 -79.92 -47.34
CA CYS A 141 63.08 -80.00 -47.17
C CYS A 141 62.46 -80.81 -48.32
N THR A 142 61.14 -81.00 -48.29
CA THR A 142 60.41 -81.71 -49.36
C THR A 142 59.57 -80.73 -50.16
N ASP A 143 59.74 -80.77 -51.48
CA ASP A 143 59.16 -79.83 -52.43
C ASP A 143 57.63 -79.70 -52.34
N GLY A 144 57.14 -78.49 -52.61
CA GLY A 144 55.71 -78.15 -52.56
C GLY A 144 55.15 -77.90 -51.16
N THR A 145 55.88 -78.22 -50.08
CA THR A 145 55.49 -77.86 -48.70
C THR A 145 55.54 -76.34 -48.48
N LYS A 146 54.82 -75.83 -47.47
CA LYS A 146 54.67 -74.39 -47.19
C LYS A 146 54.80 -74.01 -45.72
N GLN A 147 55.25 -72.78 -45.45
CA GLN A 147 55.27 -72.20 -44.09
C GLN A 147 55.10 -70.67 -44.07
N LYS A 148 54.71 -70.10 -42.91
CA LYS A 148 54.68 -68.65 -42.68
C LYS A 148 56.08 -68.09 -42.47
N CYS A 149 56.29 -66.84 -42.88
CA CYS A 149 57.56 -66.15 -42.79
C CYS A 149 57.39 -64.64 -42.53
N PHE A 150 58.44 -64.00 -42.02
CA PHE A 150 58.58 -62.55 -41.93
C PHE A 150 60.06 -62.22 -41.86
N THR A 151 60.59 -61.41 -42.79
CA THR A 151 62.04 -61.11 -42.87
C THR A 151 62.41 -59.74 -42.30
N GLY A 152 61.46 -59.04 -41.69
CA GLY A 152 61.70 -57.80 -40.94
C GLY A 152 62.00 -58.05 -39.47
N SER A 153 62.31 -56.97 -38.73
CA SER A 153 62.47 -57.02 -37.27
C SER A 153 61.21 -57.54 -36.58
N ALA A 154 61.37 -58.48 -35.64
CA ALA A 154 60.26 -59.02 -34.86
C ALA A 154 59.51 -57.94 -34.05
N ALA A 155 60.13 -56.79 -33.76
CA ALA A 155 59.53 -55.68 -33.04
C ALA A 155 58.52 -54.84 -33.88
N ASN A 156 58.54 -54.97 -35.20
CA ASN A 156 57.67 -54.27 -36.16
C ASN A 156 56.56 -55.19 -36.71
N ARG A 157 56.60 -56.49 -36.36
CA ARG A 157 55.71 -57.53 -36.90
C ARG A 157 54.29 -57.37 -36.35
N GLY A 158 53.33 -57.00 -37.21
CA GLY A 158 51.93 -56.80 -36.83
C GLY A 158 51.59 -55.41 -36.29
N LYS A 159 52.50 -54.44 -36.42
CA LYS A 159 52.24 -53.00 -36.23
C LYS A 159 51.98 -52.32 -37.58
N GLY A 160 51.38 -51.13 -37.56
CA GLY A 160 51.11 -50.33 -38.75
C GLY A 160 50.55 -51.14 -39.93
N ILE A 161 51.22 -51.02 -41.07
CA ILE A 161 50.91 -51.80 -42.28
C ILE A 161 51.58 -53.20 -42.32
N CYS A 162 52.45 -53.55 -41.38
CA CYS A 162 53.38 -54.68 -41.49
C CYS A 162 52.75 -56.03 -41.12
N LYS A 163 53.00 -57.05 -41.95
CA LYS A 163 52.41 -58.40 -41.79
C LYS A 163 53.25 -59.53 -42.39
N ASP A 164 53.00 -60.74 -41.89
CA ASP A 164 53.56 -62.02 -42.36
C ASP A 164 53.33 -62.28 -43.86
N GLY A 165 54.24 -63.06 -44.43
CA GLY A 165 54.16 -63.69 -45.75
C GLY A 165 54.19 -65.22 -45.68
N GLU A 166 54.42 -65.87 -46.83
CA GLU A 166 54.44 -67.32 -47.00
C GLU A 166 55.63 -67.78 -47.88
N GLN A 167 56.26 -68.90 -47.51
CA GLN A 167 57.33 -69.58 -48.26
C GLN A 167 56.86 -70.96 -48.77
N VAL A 168 57.51 -71.45 -49.84
CA VAL A 168 57.29 -72.79 -50.44
C VAL A 168 58.64 -73.48 -50.62
N CYS A 169 58.74 -74.79 -50.36
CA CYS A 169 59.96 -75.58 -50.61
C CYS A 169 60.08 -75.95 -52.10
N ILE A 170 61.27 -75.78 -52.69
CA ILE A 170 61.65 -76.12 -54.07
C ILE A 170 63.13 -76.58 -54.08
N ASP A 171 63.47 -77.61 -54.85
CA ASP A 171 64.79 -78.23 -54.97
C ASP A 171 65.43 -78.50 -53.60
N GLY A 172 64.63 -79.04 -52.67
CA GLY A 172 65.05 -79.37 -51.32
C GLY A 172 65.36 -78.17 -50.41
N THR A 173 64.98 -76.94 -50.79
CA THR A 173 65.23 -75.71 -50.00
C THR A 173 64.01 -74.78 -49.91
N TRP A 174 63.90 -74.00 -48.83
CA TRP A 174 62.79 -73.04 -48.67
C TRP A 174 63.00 -71.79 -49.54
N GLY A 175 62.10 -71.57 -50.48
CA GLY A 175 62.09 -70.41 -51.37
C GLY A 175 61.77 -69.08 -50.67
N GLN A 176 61.63 -68.00 -51.46
CA GLN A 176 61.49 -66.63 -50.92
C GLN A 176 60.18 -66.39 -50.15
N CYS A 177 60.23 -65.44 -49.21
CA CYS A 177 59.07 -65.03 -48.40
C CYS A 177 58.16 -64.06 -49.17
N LEU A 178 57.05 -64.57 -49.71
CA LEU A 178 56.14 -63.83 -50.57
C LEU A 178 54.99 -63.18 -49.78
N ASN A 179 54.46 -62.05 -50.27
CA ASN A 179 53.28 -61.34 -49.75
C ASN A 179 53.37 -60.75 -48.32
N GLN A 180 54.55 -60.78 -47.68
CA GLN A 180 54.83 -60.00 -46.47
C GLN A 180 54.77 -58.49 -46.75
N LYS A 181 54.45 -57.70 -45.73
CA LYS A 181 54.68 -56.23 -45.71
C LYS A 181 55.75 -55.91 -44.67
N LEU A 182 56.80 -55.23 -45.11
CA LEU A 182 57.94 -54.80 -44.28
C LEU A 182 57.85 -53.28 -44.01
N PRO A 183 58.53 -52.78 -42.97
CA PRO A 183 58.71 -51.34 -42.72
C PRO A 183 59.13 -50.54 -43.95
N GLN A 184 58.54 -49.36 -44.13
CA GLN A 184 58.93 -48.36 -45.13
C GLN A 184 58.97 -46.99 -44.45
N ALA A 185 59.92 -46.12 -44.81
CA ALA A 185 60.09 -44.84 -44.14
C ALA A 185 58.80 -43.97 -44.20
N GLU A 186 58.49 -43.31 -43.10
CA GLU A 186 57.28 -42.49 -42.94
C GLU A 186 57.08 -41.46 -44.06
N ILE A 187 55.83 -41.31 -44.48
CA ILE A 187 55.35 -40.30 -45.42
C ILE A 187 54.13 -39.61 -44.82
N CYS A 188 53.90 -38.35 -45.19
CA CYS A 188 52.86 -37.50 -44.59
C CYS A 188 51.45 -37.87 -45.08
N ASP A 189 50.93 -39.01 -44.63
CA ASP A 189 49.63 -39.58 -45.03
C ASP A 189 48.75 -40.08 -43.86
N ASN A 190 49.19 -39.90 -42.61
CA ASN A 190 48.51 -40.36 -41.39
C ASN A 190 48.41 -41.91 -41.29
N ILE A 191 49.43 -42.64 -41.74
CA ILE A 191 49.56 -44.10 -41.57
C ILE A 191 50.94 -44.45 -40.97
N ASP A 192 50.95 -45.35 -39.98
CA ASP A 192 52.15 -46.02 -39.45
C ASP A 192 52.72 -46.96 -40.53
N ASN A 193 53.73 -46.46 -41.27
CA ASN A 193 54.31 -47.08 -42.46
C ASN A 193 55.66 -47.76 -42.14
N ASP A 194 56.44 -47.25 -41.19
CA ASP A 194 57.66 -47.90 -40.69
C ASP A 194 57.38 -48.97 -39.60
N CYS A 195 56.14 -49.00 -39.11
CA CYS A 195 55.66 -50.00 -38.16
C CYS A 195 56.38 -49.95 -36.81
N ASP A 196 56.91 -48.80 -36.38
CA ASP A 196 57.39 -48.60 -35.01
C ASP A 196 56.23 -48.47 -33.99
N GLY A 197 55.06 -47.97 -34.43
CA GLY A 197 53.87 -47.73 -33.63
C GLY A 197 53.46 -46.25 -33.46
N VAL A 198 54.15 -45.32 -34.12
CA VAL A 198 53.85 -43.88 -34.23
C VAL A 198 53.34 -43.58 -35.65
N ILE A 199 52.89 -42.35 -35.93
CA ILE A 199 52.32 -41.92 -37.22
C ILE A 199 52.94 -40.58 -37.63
N ASP A 200 53.40 -40.48 -38.88
CA ASP A 200 54.05 -39.33 -39.51
C ASP A 200 55.32 -38.81 -38.78
N ASN A 201 56.05 -39.66 -38.05
CA ASN A 201 57.26 -39.24 -37.35
C ASN A 201 58.41 -38.89 -38.32
N GLU A 202 59.21 -37.91 -37.91
CA GLU A 202 60.41 -37.39 -38.59
C GLU A 202 60.24 -36.78 -40.00
N VAL A 203 59.06 -36.87 -40.63
CA VAL A 203 58.81 -36.38 -42.00
C VAL A 203 58.93 -34.86 -42.11
N LYS A 204 59.89 -34.39 -42.92
CA LYS A 204 60.22 -32.96 -43.15
C LYS A 204 60.43 -32.65 -44.63
N ARG A 205 60.18 -31.40 -45.05
CA ARG A 205 60.50 -30.90 -46.40
C ARG A 205 61.01 -29.46 -46.37
N ALA A 206 61.82 -29.07 -47.34
CA ALA A 206 62.37 -27.71 -47.42
C ALA A 206 61.31 -26.68 -47.90
N CYS A 207 61.42 -25.45 -47.42
CA CYS A 207 60.60 -24.29 -47.77
C CYS A 207 61.45 -23.00 -47.81
N LYS A 208 60.85 -21.87 -48.18
CA LYS A 208 61.54 -20.56 -48.25
C LYS A 208 60.68 -19.46 -47.63
N GLY A 209 61.20 -18.83 -46.57
CA GLY A 209 60.63 -17.64 -45.94
C GLY A 209 61.22 -16.35 -46.52
N LYS A 210 60.91 -15.21 -45.88
CA LYS A 210 61.40 -13.89 -46.31
C LYS A 210 62.91 -13.72 -46.11
N CYS A 211 63.41 -13.99 -44.91
CA CYS A 211 64.83 -13.81 -44.57
C CYS A 211 65.72 -15.03 -44.88
N GLY A 212 65.20 -16.08 -45.51
CA GLY A 212 66.01 -17.26 -45.84
C GLY A 212 65.24 -18.56 -46.12
N PRO A 213 65.95 -19.67 -46.35
CA PRO A 213 65.38 -21.01 -46.41
C PRO A 213 64.96 -21.52 -45.01
N GLY A 214 64.12 -22.56 -44.99
CA GLY A 214 63.71 -23.28 -43.78
C GLY A 214 63.08 -24.63 -44.14
N ASN A 215 62.33 -25.22 -43.21
CA ASN A 215 61.64 -26.49 -43.37
C ASN A 215 60.19 -26.45 -42.85
N GLU A 216 59.34 -27.31 -43.43
CA GLU A 216 58.02 -27.67 -42.92
C GLU A 216 58.09 -29.10 -42.36
N ILE A 217 57.33 -29.36 -41.30
CA ILE A 217 57.30 -30.65 -40.59
C ILE A 217 55.88 -31.24 -40.72
N CYS A 218 55.72 -32.52 -41.01
CA CYS A 218 54.41 -33.16 -40.99
C CYS A 218 53.95 -33.44 -39.55
N LYS A 219 52.63 -33.39 -39.30
CA LYS A 219 51.94 -34.03 -38.18
C LYS A 219 50.54 -34.45 -38.61
N ALA A 220 50.15 -35.71 -38.38
CA ALA A 220 48.80 -36.23 -38.64
C ALA A 220 48.30 -35.90 -40.08
N GLY A 221 49.10 -36.27 -41.09
CA GLY A 221 48.85 -36.03 -42.51
C GLY A 221 48.88 -34.56 -42.95
N GLN A 222 49.32 -33.61 -42.10
CA GLN A 222 49.34 -32.19 -42.43
C GLN A 222 50.70 -31.51 -42.16
N TRP A 223 51.20 -30.85 -43.20
CA TRP A 223 52.40 -30.02 -43.15
C TRP A 223 52.17 -28.75 -42.31
N GLN A 224 52.99 -28.58 -41.29
CA GLN A 224 53.02 -27.39 -40.43
C GLN A 224 53.81 -26.25 -41.09
N ALA A 225 53.63 -25.02 -40.60
CA ALA A 225 54.22 -23.81 -41.18
C ALA A 225 55.76 -23.83 -41.23
N CYS A 226 56.31 -23.16 -42.24
CA CYS A 226 57.74 -23.06 -42.55
C CYS A 226 58.55 -22.40 -41.42
N ASP A 227 59.58 -23.09 -40.90
CA ASP A 227 60.45 -22.65 -39.79
C ASP A 227 61.55 -21.64 -40.18
N ALA A 228 61.54 -21.17 -41.44
CA ALA A 228 62.51 -20.21 -41.96
C ALA A 228 62.60 -18.94 -41.10
N PRO A 229 63.78 -18.27 -41.04
CA PRO A 229 63.95 -17.03 -40.30
C PRO A 229 62.88 -15.99 -40.68
N GLN A 230 62.18 -15.50 -39.65
CA GLN A 230 61.17 -14.46 -39.78
C GLN A 230 61.83 -13.09 -39.57
N PRO A 231 61.39 -12.05 -40.29
CA PRO A 231 61.91 -10.69 -40.11
C PRO A 231 61.61 -10.17 -38.70
N THR A 232 62.59 -9.56 -38.05
CA THR A 232 62.49 -9.05 -36.67
C THR A 232 62.89 -7.59 -36.61
N ALA A 233 61.98 -6.72 -36.16
CA ALA A 233 62.11 -5.27 -36.21
C ALA A 233 63.45 -4.73 -35.67
N GLU A 234 63.96 -3.68 -36.32
CA GLU A 234 65.32 -3.16 -36.14
C GLU A 234 65.79 -2.90 -34.70
N LYS A 235 67.08 -3.20 -34.47
CA LYS A 235 67.76 -3.20 -33.17
C LYS A 235 68.83 -2.10 -33.05
N CYS A 236 68.36 -0.87 -33.23
CA CYS A 236 69.02 0.43 -33.07
C CYS A 236 70.42 0.42 -32.42
N GLY A 237 71.44 0.53 -33.26
CA GLY A 237 72.85 0.67 -32.90
C GLY A 237 73.68 -0.59 -33.07
N ASP A 238 73.23 -1.58 -33.85
CA ASP A 238 73.98 -2.84 -34.09
C ASP A 238 74.38 -3.13 -35.55
N GLN A 239 74.10 -2.18 -36.45
CA GLN A 239 74.60 -2.09 -37.83
C GLN A 239 74.25 -3.29 -38.70
N LYS A 240 72.99 -3.73 -38.63
CA LYS A 240 72.44 -4.83 -39.45
C LYS A 240 71.08 -4.49 -40.03
N ASP A 241 70.70 -5.30 -41.00
CA ASP A 241 69.36 -5.49 -41.54
C ASP A 241 68.76 -6.72 -40.84
N ASN A 242 67.84 -6.49 -39.91
CA ASN A 242 67.23 -7.47 -39.00
C ASN A 242 65.78 -7.81 -39.40
N ASP A 243 65.06 -6.91 -40.08
CA ASP A 243 63.73 -7.18 -40.68
C ASP A 243 63.74 -7.40 -42.21
N CYS A 244 64.93 -7.44 -42.81
CA CYS A 244 65.22 -7.99 -44.14
C CYS A 244 64.60 -7.20 -45.30
N ASP A 245 64.43 -5.89 -45.13
CA ASP A 245 63.85 -4.99 -46.15
C ASP A 245 64.90 -4.20 -46.95
N GLY A 246 66.15 -4.17 -46.46
CA GLY A 246 67.29 -3.46 -47.05
C GLY A 246 67.75 -2.22 -46.27
N GLY A 247 67.04 -1.82 -45.22
CA GLY A 247 67.45 -0.80 -44.26
C GLY A 247 68.55 -1.25 -43.29
N VAL A 248 69.13 -0.31 -42.54
CA VAL A 248 70.07 -0.59 -41.42
C VAL A 248 69.86 0.42 -40.30
N ASP A 249 69.58 -0.06 -39.08
CA ASP A 249 69.35 0.77 -37.88
C ASP A 249 68.25 1.85 -38.04
N GLU A 250 67.21 1.62 -38.84
CA GLU A 250 66.11 2.58 -39.05
C GLU A 250 64.89 2.37 -38.12
N GLY A 251 64.08 3.42 -37.93
CA GLY A 251 62.89 3.40 -37.06
C GLY A 251 63.16 3.55 -35.55
N CYS A 252 64.19 4.29 -35.15
CA CYS A 252 64.56 4.52 -33.75
C CYS A 252 63.97 5.83 -33.17
N ASP A 253 63.26 5.76 -32.04
CA ASP A 253 62.60 6.90 -31.37
C ASP A 253 63.47 7.63 -30.33
N CYS A 254 64.45 6.94 -29.74
CA CYS A 254 65.25 7.47 -28.64
C CYS A 254 66.61 6.80 -28.47
N ASN A 255 67.52 7.50 -27.79
CA ASN A 255 68.81 6.93 -27.40
C ASN A 255 68.63 6.03 -26.15
N PRO A 256 69.13 4.77 -26.16
CA PRO A 256 69.02 3.85 -25.04
C PRO A 256 69.45 4.45 -23.68
N GLY A 257 68.69 4.13 -22.62
CA GLY A 257 68.96 4.59 -21.26
C GLY A 257 68.48 6.01 -20.92
N THR A 258 68.03 6.81 -21.89
CA THR A 258 67.35 8.09 -21.62
C THR A 258 66.03 7.88 -20.88
N LYS A 259 65.51 8.90 -20.16
CA LYS A 259 64.27 8.81 -19.38
C LYS A 259 63.30 9.94 -19.73
N GLN A 260 62.01 9.62 -19.80
CA GLN A 260 60.95 10.62 -19.91
C GLN A 260 59.73 10.30 -19.02
N SER A 261 58.81 11.27 -18.89
CA SER A 261 57.50 11.08 -18.27
C SER A 261 56.51 10.52 -19.28
N CYS A 262 55.60 9.67 -18.83
CA CYS A 262 54.63 8.98 -19.67
C CYS A 262 53.28 8.82 -18.93
N TYR A 263 52.21 8.55 -19.68
CA TYR A 263 50.88 8.34 -19.12
C TYR A 263 49.98 7.67 -20.17
N GLY A 264 49.43 6.51 -19.85
CA GLY A 264 48.52 5.76 -20.74
C GLY A 264 47.03 6.13 -20.61
N GLY A 265 46.68 7.04 -19.69
CA GLY A 265 45.31 7.56 -19.55
C GLY A 265 45.03 8.74 -20.49
N ALA A 266 43.77 9.17 -20.55
CA ALA A 266 43.38 10.34 -21.33
C ALA A 266 44.11 11.61 -20.84
N PRO A 267 44.61 12.52 -21.70
CA PRO A 267 45.46 13.64 -21.26
C PRO A 267 44.85 14.54 -20.17
N ALA A 268 43.52 14.63 -20.08
CA ALA A 268 42.81 15.40 -19.06
C ALA A 268 42.83 14.78 -17.66
N THR A 269 42.90 13.45 -17.52
CA THR A 269 42.90 12.77 -16.20
C THR A 269 44.26 12.79 -15.52
N LYS A 270 45.33 13.17 -16.24
CA LYS A 270 46.73 13.20 -15.77
C LYS A 270 46.98 14.09 -14.54
N THR A 271 46.09 15.04 -14.25
CA THR A 271 46.18 15.99 -13.13
C THR A 271 45.12 15.79 -12.05
N ILE A 272 44.28 14.76 -12.14
CA ILE A 272 43.20 14.48 -11.20
C ILE A 272 43.65 13.34 -10.28
N SER A 273 43.84 13.63 -8.99
CA SER A 273 44.22 12.61 -7.99
C SER A 273 43.11 11.58 -7.84
N PRO A 274 43.39 10.26 -7.89
CA PRO A 274 44.69 9.61 -7.66
C PRO A 274 45.54 9.35 -8.91
N CYS A 275 45.05 9.68 -10.11
CA CYS A 275 45.82 9.48 -11.33
C CYS A 275 47.13 10.28 -11.34
N LYS A 276 48.16 9.66 -11.90
CA LYS A 276 49.49 10.27 -12.05
C LYS A 276 50.26 9.69 -13.22
N ALA A 277 51.11 10.52 -13.81
CA ALA A 277 52.10 10.10 -14.80
C ALA A 277 53.18 9.20 -14.18
N GLY A 278 53.62 8.21 -14.94
CA GLY A 278 54.79 7.40 -14.63
C GLY A 278 56.04 7.92 -15.34
N SER A 279 57.07 7.08 -15.38
CA SER A 279 58.28 7.30 -16.17
C SER A 279 58.70 6.03 -16.91
N GLN A 280 59.16 6.22 -18.15
CA GLN A 280 59.70 5.19 -19.02
C GLN A 280 61.17 5.49 -19.32
N THR A 281 61.98 4.44 -19.43
CA THR A 281 63.41 4.51 -19.77
C THR A 281 63.59 3.87 -21.13
N CYS A 282 64.22 4.55 -22.08
CA CYS A 282 64.42 4.08 -23.45
C CYS A 282 65.17 2.74 -23.43
N THR A 283 64.62 1.73 -24.09
CA THR A 283 65.16 0.36 -24.08
C THR A 283 66.34 0.21 -25.06
N PRO A 284 67.12 -0.89 -24.98
CA PRO A 284 68.32 -1.07 -25.81
C PRO A 284 68.08 -1.17 -27.32
N ASP A 285 66.82 -1.29 -27.73
CA ASP A 285 66.28 -1.29 -29.10
C ASP A 285 65.86 0.12 -29.58
N GLY A 286 66.31 1.18 -28.89
CA GLY A 286 66.10 2.58 -29.30
C GLY A 286 64.65 3.06 -29.28
N LYS A 287 63.77 2.36 -28.56
CA LYS A 287 62.34 2.64 -28.46
C LYS A 287 61.93 2.92 -27.02
N TRP A 288 60.78 3.58 -26.83
CA TRP A 288 60.22 3.78 -25.50
C TRP A 288 59.34 2.58 -25.12
N PRO A 289 59.60 1.89 -23.99
CA PRO A 289 58.81 0.73 -23.61
C PRO A 289 57.37 1.15 -23.29
N THR A 290 56.41 0.37 -23.79
CA THR A 290 54.96 0.61 -23.60
C THR A 290 54.52 0.56 -22.13
N GLU A 291 55.29 -0.12 -21.26
CA GLU A 291 55.06 -0.15 -19.82
C GLU A 291 55.57 1.12 -19.12
N CYS A 292 54.68 2.12 -19.02
CA CYS A 292 54.96 3.34 -18.27
C CYS A 292 54.97 3.10 -16.74
N LYS A 293 56.15 2.89 -16.15
CA LYS A 293 56.28 2.48 -14.74
C LYS A 293 55.90 3.57 -13.76
N GLY A 294 55.11 3.19 -12.75
CA GLY A 294 54.66 4.07 -11.67
C GLY A 294 53.44 4.96 -11.99
N GLN A 295 52.84 4.83 -13.18
CA GLN A 295 51.60 5.52 -13.50
C GLN A 295 50.41 4.99 -12.68
N VAL A 296 49.39 5.83 -12.51
CA VAL A 296 48.03 5.41 -12.10
C VAL A 296 47.09 5.98 -13.15
N THR A 297 46.41 5.10 -13.88
CA THR A 297 45.50 5.43 -14.99
C THR A 297 44.05 5.19 -14.58
N PRO A 298 43.07 5.83 -15.26
CA PRO A 298 41.65 5.56 -15.08
C PRO A 298 41.34 4.06 -15.14
N ILE A 299 40.54 3.58 -14.20
CA ILE A 299 39.89 2.27 -14.23
C ILE A 299 38.39 2.45 -13.96
N ALA A 300 37.56 1.46 -14.30
CA ALA A 300 36.13 1.56 -14.04
C ALA A 300 35.84 1.73 -12.54
N GLU A 301 34.88 2.60 -12.23
CA GLU A 301 34.49 2.99 -10.87
C GLU A 301 34.16 1.80 -9.95
N LYS A 302 34.44 2.00 -8.66
CA LYS A 302 34.17 1.02 -7.59
C LYS A 302 33.60 1.74 -6.39
N CYS A 303 32.68 1.09 -5.69
CA CYS A 303 32.05 1.63 -4.49
C CYS A 303 32.98 1.47 -3.27
N ASP A 304 34.12 2.18 -3.28
CA ASP A 304 35.17 2.14 -2.26
C ASP A 304 35.59 3.53 -1.72
N GLY A 305 34.98 4.60 -2.21
CA GLY A 305 35.20 5.97 -1.74
C GLY A 305 36.42 6.65 -2.38
N VAL A 306 36.90 6.13 -3.51
CA VAL A 306 38.01 6.67 -4.31
C VAL A 306 37.50 7.08 -5.70
N ASP A 307 38.03 8.17 -6.24
CA ASP A 307 37.93 8.53 -7.65
C ASP A 307 38.81 7.55 -8.45
N ASN A 308 38.20 6.51 -9.04
CA ASN A 308 38.90 5.39 -9.68
C ASN A 308 39.08 5.63 -11.19
N ASP A 309 38.14 6.31 -11.85
CA ASP A 309 38.24 6.71 -13.26
C ASP A 309 38.94 8.07 -13.46
N CYS A 310 39.25 8.77 -12.37
CA CYS A 310 39.92 10.07 -12.35
C CYS A 310 39.14 11.18 -13.06
N ASN A 311 37.80 11.15 -13.02
CA ASN A 311 36.93 12.19 -13.59
C ASN A 311 36.72 13.41 -12.67
N GLY A 312 37.16 13.33 -11.40
CA GLY A 312 36.98 14.38 -10.39
C GLY A 312 35.77 14.15 -9.48
N ARG A 313 35.25 12.92 -9.43
CA ARG A 313 34.11 12.50 -8.61
C ARG A 313 34.42 11.16 -7.96
N ILE A 314 33.68 10.82 -6.91
CA ILE A 314 33.91 9.62 -6.11
C ILE A 314 32.68 8.70 -6.23
N ASP A 315 32.90 7.45 -6.62
CA ASP A 315 31.90 6.39 -6.82
C ASP A 315 30.76 6.69 -7.85
N ASP A 316 30.94 7.62 -8.79
CA ASP A 316 29.82 8.12 -9.61
C ASP A 316 29.35 7.14 -10.71
N ASN A 317 28.09 7.26 -11.12
CA ASN A 317 27.38 6.34 -12.04
C ASN A 317 27.23 4.88 -11.58
N LEU A 318 27.67 4.53 -10.37
CA LEU A 318 27.53 3.17 -9.82
C LEU A 318 26.11 2.87 -9.31
N THR A 319 25.53 1.80 -9.86
CA THR A 319 24.28 1.18 -9.36
C THR A 319 24.43 -0.33 -9.20
N LYS A 320 23.82 -0.91 -8.17
CA LYS A 320 23.61 -2.36 -8.05
C LYS A 320 22.13 -2.65 -7.73
N THR A 321 21.67 -3.87 -8.00
CA THR A 321 20.36 -4.33 -7.54
C THR A 321 20.29 -4.47 -6.01
N CYS A 322 19.19 -4.02 -5.43
CA CYS A 322 18.80 -4.22 -4.03
C CYS A 322 17.40 -4.88 -3.96
N GLN A 323 17.06 -5.43 -2.80
CA GLN A 323 15.72 -5.94 -2.51
C GLN A 323 15.17 -5.37 -1.20
N ARG A 324 13.84 -5.21 -1.16
CA ARG A 324 13.11 -4.72 0.00
C ARG A 324 11.80 -5.49 0.12
N GLY A 325 11.82 -6.54 0.93
CA GLY A 325 10.80 -7.60 0.82
C GLY A 325 10.92 -8.27 -0.54
N CYS A 326 9.79 -8.55 -1.17
CA CYS A 326 9.67 -9.12 -2.51
C CYS A 326 9.92 -8.11 -3.65
N ASN A 327 9.98 -6.80 -3.36
CA ASN A 327 10.27 -5.76 -4.35
C ASN A 327 11.77 -5.68 -4.67
N THR A 328 12.09 -5.57 -5.96
CA THR A 328 13.43 -5.25 -6.47
C THR A 328 13.57 -3.76 -6.77
N GLY A 329 14.81 -3.27 -6.73
CA GLY A 329 15.18 -1.91 -7.11
C GLY A 329 16.70 -1.79 -7.20
N ASN A 330 17.23 -0.57 -7.22
CA ASN A 330 18.67 -0.32 -7.26
C ASN A 330 19.13 0.57 -6.10
N GLU A 331 20.30 0.26 -5.55
CA GLU A 331 21.08 1.18 -4.70
C GLU A 331 22.11 1.92 -5.56
N VAL A 332 22.31 3.20 -5.28
CA VAL A 332 23.43 4.00 -5.81
C VAL A 332 24.60 3.92 -4.83
N CYS A 333 25.83 4.07 -5.30
CA CYS A 333 26.95 4.32 -4.37
C CYS A 333 27.08 5.82 -4.06
N GLU A 334 27.34 6.14 -2.80
CA GLU A 334 27.70 7.49 -2.34
C GLU A 334 28.78 7.37 -1.25
N ALA A 335 30.03 7.75 -1.56
CA ALA A 335 31.19 7.75 -0.65
C ALA A 335 31.50 6.38 -0.01
N GLY A 336 31.81 5.39 -0.85
CA GLY A 336 32.18 4.02 -0.49
C GLY A 336 31.04 3.20 0.11
N LYS A 337 29.79 3.65 -0.06
CA LYS A 337 28.60 3.02 0.54
C LYS A 337 27.43 2.99 -0.42
N TRP A 338 26.84 1.81 -0.55
CA TRP A 338 25.56 1.63 -1.24
C TRP A 338 24.42 2.19 -0.39
N VAL A 339 23.61 3.06 -0.97
CA VAL A 339 22.53 3.79 -0.30
C VAL A 339 21.30 3.95 -1.20
N LYS A 340 20.19 4.42 -0.60
CA LYS A 340 18.97 4.86 -1.31
C LYS A 340 18.37 3.78 -2.23
N CYS A 341 18.23 2.55 -1.74
CA CYS A 341 17.55 1.46 -2.44
C CYS A 341 16.17 1.92 -2.97
N SER A 342 16.02 1.93 -4.30
CA SER A 342 14.81 2.40 -4.99
C SER A 342 13.65 1.41 -4.97
N ALA A 343 13.86 0.21 -4.39
CA ALA A 343 12.81 -0.78 -4.22
C ALA A 343 11.66 -0.20 -3.38
N ALA A 344 10.44 -0.31 -3.91
CA ALA A 344 9.24 0.07 -3.19
C ALA A 344 9.19 -0.65 -1.84
N ALA A 345 8.64 0.03 -0.81
CA ALA A 345 8.21 -0.69 0.39
C ALA A 345 7.15 -1.72 -0.03
N ALA A 346 7.07 -2.84 0.68
CA ALA A 346 5.95 -3.77 0.49
C ALA A 346 4.63 -3.03 0.82
N ASP A 347 3.58 -3.33 0.04
CA ASP A 347 2.28 -2.67 0.19
C ASP A 347 1.47 -3.35 1.31
N PRO A 348 0.51 -2.67 1.97
CA PRO A 348 -0.31 -3.33 2.98
C PRO A 348 -1.25 -4.37 2.34
N GLU A 349 -1.30 -5.58 2.90
CA GLU A 349 -2.12 -6.70 2.41
C GLU A 349 -3.57 -6.31 2.11
N ILE A 350 -4.02 -6.71 0.92
CA ILE A 350 -5.38 -6.52 0.41
C ILE A 350 -5.87 -7.84 -0.20
N CYS A 351 -7.15 -8.18 -0.02
CA CYS A 351 -7.73 -9.45 -0.51
C CYS A 351 -7.73 -9.57 -2.05
N ASN A 352 -6.60 -9.99 -2.62
CA ASN A 352 -6.36 -10.10 -4.05
C ASN A 352 -5.64 -11.42 -4.45
N LYS A 353 -5.28 -12.27 -3.47
CA LYS A 353 -4.55 -13.54 -3.60
C LYS A 353 -3.07 -13.40 -3.96
N LYS A 354 -2.41 -12.38 -3.41
CA LYS A 354 -0.95 -12.20 -3.42
C LYS A 354 -0.42 -12.07 -1.99
N ASP A 355 0.89 -11.92 -1.92
CA ASP A 355 1.69 -11.61 -0.73
C ASP A 355 2.21 -10.18 -0.91
N ASP A 356 1.32 -9.18 -0.82
CA ASP A 356 1.63 -7.79 -1.18
C ASP A 356 2.52 -7.11 -0.11
N ASP A 357 2.44 -7.56 1.15
CA ASP A 357 3.36 -7.14 2.24
C ASP A 357 4.65 -7.97 2.32
N CYS A 358 4.79 -8.96 1.43
CA CYS A 358 5.95 -9.82 1.24
C CYS A 358 6.36 -10.63 2.49
N ASN A 359 5.42 -11.02 3.37
CA ASN A 359 5.71 -11.83 4.56
C ASN A 359 5.81 -13.35 4.30
N GLY A 360 5.51 -13.82 3.08
CA GLY A 360 5.55 -15.23 2.69
C GLY A 360 4.22 -15.96 2.84
N LYS A 361 3.12 -15.21 2.97
CA LYS A 361 1.74 -15.71 3.09
C LYS A 361 0.81 -14.89 2.19
N ILE A 362 -0.40 -15.38 1.95
CA ILE A 362 -1.36 -14.74 1.04
C ILE A 362 -2.62 -14.32 1.82
N ASP A 363 -3.01 -13.07 1.67
CA ASP A 363 -4.16 -12.39 2.29
C ASP A 363 -4.21 -12.46 3.84
N ASP A 364 -3.06 -12.52 4.54
CA ASP A 364 -2.99 -13.04 5.94
C ASP A 364 -3.05 -12.00 7.06
N LEU A 365 -2.54 -10.78 6.85
CA LEU A 365 -2.36 -9.80 7.94
C LEU A 365 -3.64 -9.01 8.34
N LEU A 366 -4.81 -9.42 7.81
CA LEU A 366 -6.14 -8.85 8.09
C LEU A 366 -6.73 -9.26 9.46
N GLY A 367 -5.89 -9.26 10.52
CA GLY A 367 -6.33 -9.43 11.90
C GLY A 367 -6.82 -10.85 12.25
N GLY A 368 -6.35 -11.88 11.53
CA GLY A 368 -6.66 -13.28 11.81
C GLY A 368 -8.01 -13.77 11.28
N GLY A 369 -8.63 -13.05 10.34
CA GLY A 369 -9.80 -13.51 9.59
C GLY A 369 -9.49 -13.71 8.11
N THR A 370 -9.94 -14.82 7.53
CA THR A 370 -9.95 -15.02 6.07
C THR A 370 -10.86 -13.99 5.39
N CYS A 371 -10.50 -13.55 4.17
CA CYS A 371 -11.35 -12.70 3.33
C CYS A 371 -12.79 -13.24 3.25
N GLU A 372 -13.78 -12.43 3.63
CA GLU A 372 -15.21 -12.78 3.52
C GLU A 372 -15.71 -12.67 2.07
N CYS A 373 -14.99 -11.92 1.23
CA CYS A 373 -15.35 -11.58 -0.13
C CYS A 373 -14.13 -11.11 -0.93
N SER A 374 -14.25 -11.06 -2.27
CA SER A 374 -13.23 -10.49 -3.17
C SER A 374 -13.48 -9.00 -3.37
N ILE A 375 -12.44 -8.15 -3.40
CA ILE A 375 -12.59 -6.69 -3.49
C ILE A 375 -13.45 -6.29 -4.70
N GLY A 376 -14.44 -5.41 -4.49
CA GLY A 376 -15.38 -4.97 -5.54
C GLY A 376 -16.50 -5.96 -5.88
N GLN A 377 -16.47 -7.20 -5.36
CA GLN A 377 -17.61 -8.12 -5.40
C GLN A 377 -18.83 -7.46 -4.73
N LYS A 378 -20.03 -7.76 -5.22
CA LYS A 378 -21.29 -7.25 -4.67
C LYS A 378 -22.21 -8.38 -4.22
N GLU A 379 -23.05 -8.11 -3.21
CA GLU A 379 -24.03 -9.07 -2.68
C GLU A 379 -25.32 -8.37 -2.20
N VAL A 380 -26.44 -9.07 -2.36
CA VAL A 380 -27.78 -8.66 -1.89
C VAL A 380 -27.91 -8.89 -0.39
N CYS A 381 -28.05 -7.82 0.39
CA CYS A 381 -28.03 -7.83 1.85
C CYS A 381 -29.31 -7.29 2.48
N TYR A 382 -29.54 -7.59 3.76
CA TYR A 382 -30.68 -7.06 4.51
C TYR A 382 -30.39 -7.16 6.01
N THR A 383 -30.59 -6.08 6.76
CA THR A 383 -30.39 -6.05 8.23
C THR A 383 -31.69 -5.92 9.02
N GLY A 384 -32.85 -6.01 8.37
CA GLY A 384 -34.15 -6.13 9.02
C GLY A 384 -34.51 -7.59 9.37
N PRO A 385 -35.62 -7.82 10.09
CA PRO A 385 -36.13 -9.17 10.38
C PRO A 385 -36.35 -9.98 9.11
N THR A 386 -35.95 -11.25 9.07
CA THR A 386 -36.01 -12.05 7.83
C THR A 386 -37.41 -12.21 7.23
N SER A 387 -38.46 -12.08 8.04
CA SER A 387 -39.87 -12.08 7.62
C SER A 387 -40.29 -10.87 6.79
N THR A 388 -39.57 -9.74 6.86
CA THR A 388 -39.88 -8.51 6.10
C THR A 388 -39.01 -8.36 4.85
N ARG A 389 -38.14 -9.33 4.55
CA ARG A 389 -37.14 -9.23 3.48
C ARG A 389 -37.78 -9.33 2.08
N GLY A 390 -38.15 -8.19 1.52
CA GLY A 390 -38.72 -8.06 0.17
C GLY A 390 -40.22 -7.76 0.16
N THR A 391 -40.86 -7.66 1.33
CA THR A 391 -42.22 -7.11 1.47
C THR A 391 -42.17 -5.62 1.15
N LEU A 392 -42.78 -5.17 0.07
CA LEU A 392 -42.79 -3.74 -0.28
C LEU A 392 -43.44 -2.92 0.87
N PRO A 393 -42.83 -1.81 1.31
CA PRO A 393 -41.69 -1.10 0.71
C PRO A 393 -40.30 -1.59 1.16
N CYS A 394 -40.21 -2.42 2.19
CA CYS A 394 -38.96 -3.03 2.65
C CYS A 394 -38.23 -3.83 1.55
N LYS A 395 -36.96 -3.51 1.35
CA LYS A 395 -36.14 -4.07 0.26
C LYS A 395 -34.76 -4.46 0.75
N PRO A 396 -34.22 -5.61 0.31
CA PRO A 396 -32.81 -5.88 0.45
C PRO A 396 -32.00 -4.85 -0.33
N GLY A 397 -30.91 -4.39 0.29
CA GLY A 397 -29.94 -3.49 -0.31
C GLY A 397 -28.79 -4.25 -0.98
N GLU A 398 -27.75 -3.51 -1.32
CA GLU A 398 -26.53 -4.03 -1.91
C GLU A 398 -25.33 -3.66 -1.02
N ARG A 399 -24.45 -4.63 -0.74
CA ARG A 399 -23.16 -4.40 -0.10
C ARG A 399 -22.03 -4.75 -1.05
N THR A 400 -20.99 -3.95 -1.06
CA THR A 400 -19.79 -4.13 -1.90
C THR A 400 -18.62 -4.51 -1.01
N CYS A 401 -17.81 -5.48 -1.41
CA CYS A 401 -16.62 -5.87 -0.69
C CYS A 401 -15.58 -4.75 -0.73
N GLN A 402 -15.15 -4.30 0.45
CA GLN A 402 -14.16 -3.24 0.62
C GLN A 402 -12.73 -3.81 0.55
N ASN A 403 -11.74 -2.93 0.37
CA ASN A 403 -10.32 -3.31 0.28
C ASN A 403 -9.80 -4.07 1.51
N THR A 404 -10.55 -4.04 2.63
CA THR A 404 -10.32 -4.77 3.89
C THR A 404 -10.77 -6.24 3.87
N GLY A 405 -11.22 -6.77 2.71
CA GLY A 405 -11.68 -8.15 2.60
C GLY A 405 -13.05 -8.43 3.23
N LYS A 406 -13.77 -7.37 3.62
CA LYS A 406 -15.05 -7.44 4.32
C LYS A 406 -16.10 -6.64 3.58
N TRP A 407 -17.35 -7.06 3.74
CA TRP A 407 -18.48 -6.38 3.13
C TRP A 407 -18.70 -4.98 3.71
N SER A 408 -19.06 -4.02 2.86
CA SER A 408 -19.55 -2.72 3.30
C SER A 408 -20.82 -2.85 4.13
N PHE A 409 -21.20 -1.74 4.78
CA PHE A 409 -22.57 -1.52 5.22
C PHE A 409 -23.55 -1.78 4.05
N CYS A 410 -24.75 -2.28 4.37
CA CYS A 410 -25.77 -2.55 3.37
C CYS A 410 -26.39 -1.23 2.87
N LEU A 411 -26.11 -0.85 1.62
CA LEU A 411 -26.57 0.39 1.00
C LEU A 411 -27.91 0.18 0.32
N ASN A 412 -28.74 1.22 0.27
CA ASN A 412 -30.05 1.22 -0.41
C ASN A 412 -31.07 0.18 0.11
N GLN A 413 -30.82 -0.46 1.26
CA GLN A 413 -31.84 -1.26 1.94
C GLN A 413 -32.93 -0.36 2.55
N VAL A 414 -34.16 -0.86 2.55
CA VAL A 414 -35.28 -0.28 3.30
C VAL A 414 -35.68 -1.32 4.35
N VAL A 415 -35.55 -0.98 5.64
CA VAL A 415 -35.76 -1.88 6.79
C VAL A 415 -36.79 -1.28 7.75
N PRO A 416 -37.56 -2.11 8.50
CA PRO A 416 -38.64 -1.63 9.36
C PRO A 416 -38.22 -0.51 10.30
N GLN A 417 -38.96 0.61 10.24
CA GLN A 417 -38.90 1.69 11.22
C GLN A 417 -40.07 1.57 12.20
N THR A 418 -40.35 2.62 12.97
CA THR A 418 -41.62 2.75 13.69
C THR A 418 -42.56 3.57 12.83
N GLU A 419 -43.80 3.09 12.65
CA GLU A 419 -44.88 3.77 11.94
C GLU A 419 -44.94 5.28 12.24
N LEU A 420 -44.91 6.08 11.17
CA LEU A 420 -45.10 7.53 11.21
C LEU A 420 -46.34 7.88 10.40
N CYS A 421 -47.13 8.84 10.89
CA CYS A 421 -48.27 9.38 10.15
C CYS A 421 -47.79 10.18 8.92
N ASN A 422 -47.58 9.50 7.79
CA ASN A 422 -47.03 10.07 6.55
C ASN A 422 -47.60 9.44 5.26
N GLY A 423 -48.46 8.42 5.35
CA GLY A 423 -49.13 7.79 4.22
C GLY A 423 -48.31 6.66 3.59
N LYS A 424 -47.46 6.00 4.37
CA LYS A 424 -46.64 4.85 3.97
C LYS A 424 -46.70 3.75 5.03
N ASP A 425 -46.21 2.59 4.62
CA ASP A 425 -45.88 1.43 5.44
C ASP A 425 -44.39 1.55 5.83
N ASP A 426 -44.10 2.19 6.97
CA ASP A 426 -42.74 2.41 7.46
C ASP A 426 -42.21 1.20 8.28
N ASP A 427 -43.10 0.41 8.93
CA ASP A 427 -42.71 -0.82 9.66
C ASP A 427 -42.75 -2.12 8.82
N CYS A 428 -43.29 -2.05 7.59
CA CYS A 428 -43.34 -3.13 6.60
C CYS A 428 -44.22 -4.33 7.01
N ASP A 429 -45.25 -4.13 7.84
CA ASP A 429 -46.29 -5.14 8.11
C ASP A 429 -47.36 -5.27 6.99
N GLY A 430 -47.37 -4.33 6.04
CA GLY A 430 -48.29 -4.31 4.89
C GLY A 430 -49.49 -3.38 5.09
N GLN A 431 -49.54 -2.61 6.18
CA GLN A 431 -50.54 -1.59 6.47
C GLN A 431 -49.90 -0.19 6.42
N ILE A 432 -50.73 0.86 6.48
CA ILE A 432 -50.28 2.26 6.34
C ILE A 432 -50.80 3.05 7.53
N ASP A 433 -49.92 3.83 8.16
CA ASP A 433 -50.20 4.68 9.32
C ASP A 433 -50.90 3.91 10.48
N ASN A 434 -50.42 2.73 10.88
CA ASN A 434 -51.07 1.88 11.92
C ASN A 434 -50.34 1.83 13.27
N THR A 435 -51.02 1.40 14.35
CA THR A 435 -50.33 1.08 15.62
C THR A 435 -49.72 -0.33 15.56
N PRO A 436 -48.41 -0.50 15.85
CA PRO A 436 -47.70 -1.76 15.65
C PRO A 436 -48.41 -3.00 16.21
N LYS A 437 -48.47 -4.06 15.40
CA LYS A 437 -49.18 -5.33 15.67
C LYS A 437 -50.71 -5.24 15.72
N THR A 438 -51.30 -4.16 15.21
CA THR A 438 -52.77 -4.01 15.10
C THR A 438 -53.15 -3.28 13.82
N SER A 439 -54.36 -3.53 13.33
CA SER A 439 -54.97 -2.82 12.19
C SER A 439 -55.69 -1.52 12.59
N ASN A 440 -55.36 -0.95 13.76
CA ASN A 440 -55.88 0.33 14.21
C ASN A 440 -55.02 1.46 13.67
N ALA A 441 -55.64 2.56 13.23
CA ALA A 441 -54.93 3.76 12.81
C ALA A 441 -54.04 4.32 13.94
N LEU A 442 -52.83 4.75 13.57
CA LEU A 442 -51.80 5.28 14.47
C LEU A 442 -52.37 6.43 15.32
N THR A 443 -52.10 6.40 16.62
CA THR A 443 -52.58 7.42 17.57
C THR A 443 -51.42 8.08 18.31
N THR A 444 -51.53 9.38 18.56
CA THR A 444 -50.61 10.12 19.45
C THR A 444 -51.36 11.04 20.40
N LYS A 445 -50.76 11.32 21.56
CA LYS A 445 -51.28 12.32 22.51
C LYS A 445 -51.24 13.72 21.92
N CYS A 446 -52.16 14.57 22.34
CA CYS A 446 -52.18 15.98 21.96
C CYS A 446 -52.79 16.86 23.03
N TYR A 447 -52.41 18.13 23.00
CA TYR A 447 -53.04 19.18 23.77
C TYR A 447 -52.77 20.50 23.04
N ASP A 448 -53.80 21.14 22.51
CA ASP A 448 -53.69 22.38 21.73
C ASP A 448 -53.86 23.63 22.63
N GLY A 449 -53.81 23.47 23.97
CA GLY A 449 -53.88 24.55 24.96
C GLY A 449 -52.51 25.08 25.41
N PRO A 450 -52.47 26.17 26.21
CA PRO A 450 -51.24 26.82 26.68
C PRO A 450 -50.27 25.89 27.44
N THR A 451 -48.98 26.20 27.35
CA THR A 451 -47.93 25.44 28.04
C THR A 451 -48.09 25.54 29.56
N GLY A 452 -48.29 24.40 30.23
CA GLY A 452 -48.42 24.32 31.70
C GLY A 452 -49.85 24.21 32.24
N THR A 453 -50.88 24.14 31.38
CA THR A 453 -52.29 23.89 31.76
C THR A 453 -52.74 22.44 31.53
N ALA A 454 -51.95 21.63 30.81
CA ALA A 454 -52.26 20.23 30.53
C ALA A 454 -52.30 19.38 31.82
N GLY A 455 -53.42 18.69 32.08
CA GLY A 455 -53.59 17.81 33.24
C GLY A 455 -53.87 18.53 34.57
N LYS A 456 -54.05 19.85 34.56
CA LYS A 456 -54.55 20.63 35.71
C LYS A 456 -56.07 20.77 35.63
N GLY A 457 -56.72 20.81 36.79
CA GLY A 457 -58.14 21.13 36.89
C GLY A 457 -59.03 20.24 36.02
N SER A 458 -59.87 20.90 35.23
CA SER A 458 -60.73 20.25 34.24
C SER A 458 -60.00 19.84 32.95
N CYS A 459 -58.79 20.34 32.70
CA CYS A 459 -58.07 20.18 31.43
C CYS A 459 -57.45 18.80 31.24
N LYS A 460 -57.59 18.27 30.02
CA LYS A 460 -57.20 16.91 29.66
C LYS A 460 -56.57 16.86 28.28
N GLU A 461 -55.49 16.09 28.16
CA GLU A 461 -54.91 15.71 26.89
C GLU A 461 -55.93 14.94 26.05
N GLY A 462 -55.99 15.24 24.76
CA GLY A 462 -56.74 14.47 23.77
C GLY A 462 -55.85 13.48 23.02
N VAL A 463 -56.42 12.92 21.95
CA VAL A 463 -55.72 12.04 21.01
C VAL A 463 -55.88 12.54 19.57
N LYS A 464 -54.78 12.62 18.82
CA LYS A 464 -54.79 12.73 17.35
C LYS A 464 -54.70 11.33 16.76
N ARG A 465 -55.51 11.06 15.74
CA ARG A 465 -55.46 9.84 14.92
C ARG A 465 -54.77 10.19 13.60
N CYS A 466 -54.03 9.27 13.02
CA CYS A 466 -53.63 9.42 11.62
C CYS A 466 -54.79 9.04 10.69
N ASN A 467 -54.86 9.69 9.54
CA ASN A 467 -55.75 9.33 8.44
C ASN A 467 -55.09 9.79 7.13
N ASN A 468 -54.70 8.86 6.27
CA ASN A 468 -54.04 9.10 4.98
C ASN A 468 -52.85 10.09 5.08
N GLY A 469 -51.88 9.75 5.94
CA GLY A 469 -50.65 10.52 6.15
C GLY A 469 -50.83 11.88 6.82
N LYS A 470 -51.99 12.14 7.46
CA LYS A 470 -52.27 13.40 8.15
C LYS A 470 -52.90 13.15 9.51
N TRP A 471 -52.37 13.82 10.54
CA TRP A 471 -52.96 13.84 11.87
C TRP A 471 -54.29 14.60 11.85
N THR A 472 -55.32 14.06 12.50
CA THR A 472 -56.56 14.78 12.78
C THR A 472 -56.32 15.99 13.69
N THR A 473 -57.35 16.82 13.85
CA THR A 473 -57.45 17.70 15.03
C THR A 473 -57.43 16.88 16.32
N CYS A 474 -57.08 17.52 17.44
CA CYS A 474 -57.01 16.84 18.74
C CYS A 474 -58.41 16.50 19.25
N GLN A 475 -58.75 15.20 19.28
CA GLN A 475 -60.06 14.72 19.72
C GLN A 475 -60.08 14.52 21.24
N ASN A 476 -61.22 14.81 21.87
CA ASN A 476 -61.48 14.62 23.31
C ASN A 476 -60.57 15.40 24.28
N GLN A 477 -59.81 16.40 23.80
CA GLN A 477 -59.11 17.33 24.70
C GLN A 477 -60.10 18.23 25.45
N VAL A 478 -59.72 18.64 26.66
CA VAL A 478 -60.36 19.75 27.38
C VAL A 478 -59.29 20.84 27.55
N ILE A 479 -59.50 21.96 26.86
CA ILE A 479 -58.64 23.14 26.88
C ILE A 479 -59.19 24.21 27.85
N PRO A 480 -58.35 25.16 28.33
CA PRO A 480 -58.77 26.22 29.24
C PRO A 480 -59.95 27.03 28.74
N LYS A 481 -60.78 27.48 29.69
CA LYS A 481 -61.87 28.43 29.49
C LYS A 481 -61.74 29.57 30.49
N THR A 482 -62.55 30.62 30.32
CA THR A 482 -62.72 31.63 31.36
C THR A 482 -63.38 31.01 32.58
N GLU A 483 -62.87 31.30 33.78
CA GLU A 483 -63.42 30.84 35.05
C GLU A 483 -64.91 31.14 35.20
N THR A 484 -65.64 30.20 35.80
CA THR A 484 -67.06 30.36 36.13
C THR A 484 -67.33 29.82 37.53
N CYS A 485 -68.03 30.60 38.36
CA CYS A 485 -68.25 30.29 39.79
C CYS A 485 -69.06 29.00 39.95
N ASN A 486 -68.36 27.87 40.04
CA ASN A 486 -68.93 26.52 39.97
C ASN A 486 -68.16 25.47 40.79
N GLY A 487 -67.05 25.85 41.44
CA GLY A 487 -66.25 24.95 42.27
C GLY A 487 -65.26 24.09 41.50
N LYS A 488 -64.78 24.58 40.35
CA LYS A 488 -63.77 23.92 39.51
C LYS A 488 -62.68 24.89 39.06
N ASP A 489 -61.59 24.29 38.62
CA ASP A 489 -60.53 24.89 37.83
C ASP A 489 -60.91 24.72 36.35
N ASP A 490 -61.50 25.76 35.74
CA ASP A 490 -61.95 25.84 34.34
C ASP A 490 -60.85 26.44 33.43
N ASN A 491 -59.99 27.32 33.98
CA ASN A 491 -58.85 27.95 33.31
C ASN A 491 -57.57 27.09 33.35
N CYS A 492 -57.54 26.08 34.23
CA CYS A 492 -56.48 25.09 34.37
C CYS A 492 -55.12 25.68 34.79
N ASP A 493 -55.11 26.78 35.56
CA ASP A 493 -53.90 27.33 36.17
C ASP A 493 -53.49 26.60 37.46
N GLY A 494 -54.45 25.95 38.13
CA GLY A 494 -54.29 25.25 39.42
C GLY A 494 -55.07 25.87 40.58
N SER A 495 -55.75 26.99 40.36
CA SER A 495 -56.66 27.68 41.27
C SER A 495 -58.12 27.23 41.07
N VAL A 496 -59.07 27.73 41.86
CA VAL A 496 -60.51 27.41 41.75
C VAL A 496 -61.35 28.66 42.03
N ASP A 497 -62.23 29.03 41.09
CA ASP A 497 -63.12 30.19 41.14
C ASP A 497 -62.42 31.56 41.42
N GLU A 498 -61.12 31.70 41.17
CA GLU A 498 -60.35 32.84 41.68
C GLU A 498 -60.66 34.17 40.97
N ASN A 499 -60.53 35.28 41.71
CA ASN A 499 -60.81 36.64 41.26
C ASN A 499 -62.24 36.93 40.74
N LEU A 500 -63.13 35.92 40.67
CA LEU A 500 -64.49 36.05 40.16
C LEU A 500 -65.36 37.01 40.98
N LYS A 501 -65.86 38.03 40.31
CA LYS A 501 -66.76 39.07 40.84
C LYS A 501 -67.91 39.32 39.88
N ARG A 502 -69.11 39.57 40.40
CA ARG A 502 -70.28 40.00 39.61
C ARG A 502 -71.04 41.12 40.28
N SER A 503 -71.68 41.96 39.48
CA SER A 503 -72.64 42.96 39.97
C SER A 503 -73.87 42.29 40.58
N CYS A 504 -74.47 42.93 41.57
CA CYS A 504 -75.66 42.48 42.27
C CYS A 504 -76.53 43.66 42.69
N TYR A 505 -77.83 43.43 42.87
CA TYR A 505 -78.77 44.45 43.35
C TYR A 505 -79.98 43.76 43.98
N SER A 506 -80.34 44.15 45.20
CA SER A 506 -81.47 43.62 45.97
C SER A 506 -82.74 44.49 45.91
N GLY A 507 -82.65 45.67 45.29
CA GLY A 507 -83.81 46.55 45.07
C GLY A 507 -84.75 46.07 43.94
N PRO A 508 -85.91 46.70 43.78
CA PRO A 508 -86.90 46.36 42.76
C PRO A 508 -86.35 46.33 41.33
N ALA A 509 -86.94 45.47 40.49
CA ALA A 509 -86.56 45.37 39.09
C ALA A 509 -86.82 46.70 38.36
N GLY A 510 -85.78 47.24 37.71
CA GLY A 510 -85.86 48.51 36.98
C GLY A 510 -85.45 49.75 37.76
N THR A 511 -84.97 49.64 39.01
CA THR A 511 -84.45 50.77 39.81
C THR A 511 -82.93 50.81 39.96
N SER A 512 -82.19 49.81 39.45
CA SER A 512 -80.72 49.77 39.53
C SER A 512 -80.07 50.71 38.51
N GLY A 513 -79.11 51.53 38.96
CA GLY A 513 -78.37 52.47 38.10
C GLY A 513 -79.12 53.77 37.78
N LYS A 514 -80.27 54.00 38.44
CA LYS A 514 -81.07 55.22 38.38
C LYS A 514 -80.80 56.06 39.63
N GLY A 515 -80.67 57.37 39.44
CA GLY A 515 -80.48 58.31 40.53
C GLY A 515 -79.35 57.95 41.50
N ILE A 516 -79.67 57.82 42.79
CA ILE A 516 -78.70 57.41 43.82
C ILE A 516 -78.48 55.89 43.89
N CYS A 517 -79.32 55.08 43.24
CA CYS A 517 -79.28 53.62 43.35
C CYS A 517 -78.19 53.00 42.51
N LYS A 518 -77.36 52.17 43.15
CA LYS A 518 -76.27 51.45 42.50
C LYS A 518 -76.24 49.99 42.89
N SER A 519 -75.86 49.15 41.93
CA SER A 519 -75.50 47.75 42.16
C SER A 519 -74.27 47.63 43.05
N GLY A 520 -74.30 46.69 43.99
CA GLY A 520 -73.12 46.23 44.72
C GLY A 520 -72.33 45.19 43.91
N THR A 521 -71.38 44.54 44.59
CA THR A 521 -70.59 43.42 44.04
C THR A 521 -70.68 42.19 44.95
N GLN A 522 -70.86 41.01 44.35
CA GLN A 522 -70.61 39.70 44.98
C GLN A 522 -69.26 39.15 44.50
N THR A 523 -68.51 38.53 45.40
CA THR A 523 -67.31 37.73 45.07
C THR A 523 -67.68 36.25 45.15
N CYS A 524 -67.10 35.40 44.30
CA CYS A 524 -67.22 33.94 44.42
C CYS A 524 -66.26 33.38 45.48
N ALA A 525 -66.66 32.28 46.13
CA ALA A 525 -65.77 31.37 46.83
C ALA A 525 -66.36 29.95 46.78
N GLY A 526 -65.61 28.98 46.26
CA GLY A 526 -65.97 27.55 46.27
C GLY A 526 -67.35 27.26 45.65
N GLY A 527 -67.59 27.77 44.44
CA GLY A 527 -68.84 27.61 43.70
C GLY A 527 -70.02 28.42 44.24
N THR A 528 -69.83 29.30 45.23
CA THR A 528 -70.90 30.11 45.83
C THR A 528 -70.61 31.61 45.79
N TRP A 529 -71.64 32.42 45.54
CA TRP A 529 -71.54 33.89 45.53
C TRP A 529 -71.88 34.47 46.90
N GLY A 530 -70.98 35.27 47.48
CA GLY A 530 -71.15 35.93 48.78
C GLY A 530 -72.23 37.02 48.81
N ALA A 531 -72.38 37.72 49.93
CA ALA A 531 -73.36 38.81 50.08
C ALA A 531 -73.10 39.98 49.12
N CYS A 532 -74.15 40.75 48.78
CA CYS A 532 -74.04 41.91 47.90
C CYS A 532 -73.43 43.11 48.64
N SER A 533 -72.18 43.44 48.34
CA SER A 533 -71.45 44.50 49.05
C SER A 533 -71.49 45.83 48.29
N GLY A 534 -71.84 46.92 48.98
CA GLY A 534 -71.77 48.29 48.48
C GLY A 534 -72.96 48.79 47.65
N GLU A 535 -74.08 48.08 47.64
CA GLU A 535 -75.32 48.50 46.96
C GLU A 535 -76.04 49.66 47.66
N VAL A 536 -76.90 50.36 46.92
CA VAL A 536 -77.83 51.39 47.44
C VAL A 536 -79.21 51.18 46.80
N THR A 537 -80.23 50.96 47.62
CA THR A 537 -81.60 50.65 47.22
C THR A 537 -82.57 51.83 47.41
N PRO A 538 -83.74 51.83 46.73
CA PRO A 538 -84.66 52.98 46.65
C PRO A 538 -85.17 53.51 47.97
N ARG A 539 -85.46 54.81 48.00
CA ARG A 539 -86.08 55.54 49.13
C ARG A 539 -87.23 56.41 48.61
N ALA A 540 -87.74 57.33 49.43
CA ALA A 540 -88.80 58.24 49.01
C ALA A 540 -88.19 59.52 48.41
N GLU A 541 -88.83 60.08 47.38
CA GLU A 541 -88.39 61.30 46.70
C GLU A 541 -88.27 62.52 47.64
N THR A 542 -87.20 63.29 47.44
CA THR A 542 -86.99 64.59 48.07
C THR A 542 -86.60 65.61 47.02
N CYS A 543 -87.22 66.80 47.02
CA CYS A 543 -86.92 67.86 46.04
C CYS A 543 -85.51 68.42 46.21
N ASN A 544 -84.55 67.73 45.60
CA ASN A 544 -83.11 67.93 45.76
C ASN A 544 -82.36 67.77 44.43
N ASN A 545 -83.07 67.64 43.30
CA ASN A 545 -82.55 67.43 41.96
C ASN A 545 -81.81 66.09 41.78
N LYS A 546 -82.23 65.06 42.55
CA LYS A 546 -81.82 63.66 42.39
C LYS A 546 -83.06 62.78 42.47
N ASP A 547 -82.88 61.62 41.86
CA ASP A 547 -83.80 60.48 41.81
C ASP A 547 -83.46 59.58 43.03
N ASP A 548 -84.18 59.78 44.14
CA ASP A 548 -83.99 59.08 45.43
C ASP A 548 -84.79 57.76 45.49
N ASN A 549 -85.90 57.69 44.75
CA ASN A 549 -86.72 56.49 44.54
C ASN A 549 -86.24 55.62 43.37
N CYS A 550 -85.34 56.16 42.55
CA CYS A 550 -84.68 55.46 41.46
C CYS A 550 -85.67 54.96 40.38
N ASP A 551 -86.76 55.70 40.13
CA ASP A 551 -87.70 55.44 39.03
C ASP A 551 -87.20 55.98 37.67
N GLY A 552 -86.20 56.86 37.67
CA GLY A 552 -85.35 57.18 36.53
C GLY A 552 -85.11 58.66 36.26
N THR A 553 -85.58 59.51 37.17
CA THR A 553 -86.04 60.86 36.82
C THR A 553 -86.10 61.68 38.10
N ALA A 554 -85.25 62.71 38.22
CA ALA A 554 -85.31 63.58 39.39
C ALA A 554 -86.63 64.37 39.39
N ASP A 555 -87.34 64.38 40.52
CA ASP A 555 -88.49 65.25 40.76
C ASP A 555 -89.66 65.09 39.75
N GLU A 556 -90.18 63.86 39.54
CA GLU A 556 -91.34 63.49 38.68
C GLU A 556 -92.72 64.08 39.10
N ARG A 557 -92.75 65.34 39.57
CA ARG A 557 -93.99 66.12 39.70
C ARG A 557 -94.24 66.87 38.38
N PRO A 558 -95.46 66.80 37.81
CA PRO A 558 -95.64 66.94 36.36
C PRO A 558 -95.60 68.37 35.83
N THR A 559 -94.41 68.91 35.54
CA THR A 559 -94.22 70.20 34.83
C THR A 559 -92.95 70.22 33.93
N CYS A 560 -92.88 69.42 32.84
CA CYS A 560 -91.81 69.49 31.80
C CYS A 560 -92.21 68.90 30.39
N ASP A 561 -92.71 69.75 29.50
CA ASP A 561 -92.57 69.84 28.02
C ASP A 561 -92.92 68.70 26.99
N GLN A 562 -93.37 69.11 25.78
CA GLN A 562 -93.78 68.31 24.59
C GLN A 562 -93.63 69.10 23.25
N CYS A 563 -93.84 68.48 22.07
CA CYS A 563 -93.77 69.16 20.75
C CYS A 563 -94.97 68.87 19.79
N THR A 564 -95.06 69.57 18.64
CA THR A 564 -96.30 69.73 17.85
C THR A 564 -96.37 68.93 16.54
N GLN A 565 -97.55 68.36 16.26
CA GLN A 565 -97.88 67.53 15.08
C GLN A 565 -97.67 68.26 13.74
N GLY A 566 -97.26 67.52 12.69
CA GLY A 566 -97.21 68.01 11.31
C GLY A 566 -95.98 68.85 10.95
N GLN A 567 -95.23 69.34 11.93
CA GLN A 567 -93.89 69.91 11.72
C GLN A 567 -92.98 68.87 11.03
N SER A 568 -92.03 69.33 10.20
CA SER A 568 -91.11 68.43 9.48
C SER A 568 -89.68 68.96 9.49
N GLN A 569 -88.70 68.07 9.66
CA GLN A 569 -87.28 68.42 9.78
C GLN A 569 -86.37 67.47 9.00
N ALA A 570 -85.15 67.92 8.75
CA ALA A 570 -84.08 67.07 8.23
C ALA A 570 -83.61 66.07 9.30
N CYS A 571 -83.16 64.90 8.88
CA CYS A 571 -82.71 63.83 9.77
C CYS A 571 -81.59 63.01 9.13
N TYR A 572 -80.79 62.39 9.97
CA TYR A 572 -79.73 61.47 9.57
C TYR A 572 -79.51 60.49 10.72
N THR A 573 -79.61 59.19 10.46
CA THR A 573 -79.45 58.14 11.49
C THR A 573 -78.10 57.43 11.40
N GLY A 574 -77.16 57.95 10.60
CA GLY A 574 -75.77 57.51 10.55
C GLY A 574 -74.87 58.32 11.50
N PRO A 575 -73.58 57.95 11.63
CA PRO A 575 -72.62 58.68 12.47
C PRO A 575 -72.43 60.13 12.01
N THR A 576 -72.48 61.08 12.93
CA THR A 576 -72.47 62.54 12.65
C THR A 576 -71.28 63.00 11.78
N SER A 577 -70.16 62.28 11.82
CA SER A 577 -68.95 62.52 11.02
C SER A 577 -69.10 62.30 9.51
N THR A 578 -70.05 61.46 9.10
CA THR A 578 -70.33 61.12 7.67
C THR A 578 -71.43 61.98 7.07
N ARG A 579 -72.16 62.74 7.89
CA ARG A 579 -73.33 63.52 7.47
C ARG A 579 -72.94 64.62 6.48
N GLY A 580 -73.46 64.53 5.25
CA GLY A 580 -73.23 65.50 4.19
C GLY A 580 -71.94 65.32 3.38
N ARG A 581 -71.17 64.25 3.62
CA ARG A 581 -70.10 63.81 2.71
C ARG A 581 -70.73 63.00 1.58
N LEU A 582 -70.65 63.48 0.33
CA LEU A 582 -71.17 62.72 -0.81
C LEU A 582 -70.43 61.37 -0.92
N PRO A 583 -71.14 60.23 -1.13
CA PRO A 583 -72.56 60.12 -1.51
C PRO A 583 -73.59 60.16 -0.35
N CYS A 584 -73.17 60.10 0.91
CA CYS A 584 -74.05 60.16 2.08
C CYS A 584 -74.81 61.48 2.19
N LYS A 585 -76.10 61.42 2.56
CA LYS A 585 -76.98 62.59 2.64
C LYS A 585 -78.13 62.42 3.62
N ASP A 586 -78.61 63.55 4.12
CA ASP A 586 -79.79 63.68 4.97
C ASP A 586 -81.06 63.12 4.31
N GLY A 587 -81.93 62.57 5.16
CA GLY A 587 -83.32 62.28 4.86
C GLY A 587 -84.26 63.29 5.52
N ARG A 588 -85.56 62.98 5.51
CA ARG A 588 -86.62 63.82 6.08
C ARG A 588 -87.54 63.02 7.01
N GLN A 589 -87.96 63.64 8.11
CA GLN A 589 -88.91 63.07 9.07
C GLN A 589 -89.98 64.10 9.47
N SER A 590 -91.17 63.61 9.80
CA SER A 590 -92.35 64.41 10.13
C SER A 590 -92.85 64.09 11.54
N CYS A 591 -93.39 65.07 12.25
CA CYS A 591 -93.93 64.90 13.59
C CYS A 591 -95.30 64.22 13.56
N LEU A 592 -95.42 63.12 14.30
CA LEU A 592 -96.61 62.27 14.41
C LEU A 592 -97.67 62.91 15.32
N VAL A 593 -98.88 62.35 15.28
CA VAL A 593 -100.03 62.75 16.12
C VAL A 593 -99.72 62.66 17.63
N SER A 594 -98.73 61.85 18.01
CA SER A 594 -98.29 61.60 19.39
C SER A 594 -97.27 62.62 19.94
N GLY A 595 -97.07 63.76 19.29
CA GLY A 595 -96.11 64.79 19.73
C GLY A 595 -94.64 64.35 19.65
N LYS A 596 -94.34 63.35 18.81
CA LYS A 596 -93.01 62.74 18.63
C LYS A 596 -92.68 62.58 17.15
N TRP A 597 -91.39 62.63 16.82
CA TRP A 597 -90.90 62.52 15.44
C TRP A 597 -91.01 61.10 14.88
N GLY A 598 -91.43 61.00 13.60
CA GLY A 598 -91.49 59.75 12.85
C GLY A 598 -90.15 59.31 12.26
N THR A 599 -90.17 58.29 11.41
CA THR A 599 -88.96 57.69 10.82
C THR A 599 -88.31 58.57 9.74
N CYS A 600 -86.99 58.45 9.61
CA CYS A 600 -86.20 59.17 8.62
C CYS A 600 -86.22 58.48 7.25
N THR A 601 -86.65 59.20 6.20
CA THR A 601 -86.79 58.66 4.83
C THR A 601 -85.94 59.43 3.82
N GLY A 602 -85.40 58.73 2.82
CA GLY A 602 -84.59 59.32 1.73
C GLY A 602 -83.10 59.56 2.04
N GLN A 603 -82.64 59.25 3.26
CA GLN A 603 -81.23 59.30 3.64
C GLN A 603 -80.39 58.26 2.90
N VAL A 604 -79.10 58.56 2.68
CA VAL A 604 -78.08 57.59 2.23
C VAL A 604 -77.07 57.44 3.37
N LEU A 605 -76.86 56.19 3.81
CA LEU A 605 -76.01 55.83 4.94
C LEU A 605 -74.75 55.10 4.44
N PRO A 606 -73.60 55.28 5.11
CA PRO A 606 -72.33 54.67 4.70
C PRO A 606 -72.43 53.14 4.72
N GLN A 607 -71.90 52.49 3.69
CA GLN A 607 -71.80 51.04 3.58
C GLN A 607 -70.35 50.58 3.81
N THR A 608 -70.05 49.30 3.61
CA THR A 608 -68.67 48.80 3.59
C THR A 608 -68.14 48.82 2.17
N GLU A 609 -66.95 49.41 1.98
CA GLU A 609 -66.25 49.50 0.69
C GLU A 609 -66.26 48.19 -0.11
N THR A 610 -66.62 48.29 -1.39
CA THR A 610 -66.52 47.19 -2.36
C THR A 610 -65.73 47.62 -3.59
N CYS A 611 -64.81 46.77 -4.08
CA CYS A 611 -63.89 47.06 -5.19
C CYS A 611 -64.66 47.35 -6.49
N ASN A 612 -65.05 48.61 -6.69
CA ASN A 612 -66.05 49.03 -7.66
C ASN A 612 -65.77 50.45 -8.25
N ASN A 613 -64.71 51.13 -7.79
CA ASN A 613 -64.34 52.50 -8.14
C ASN A 613 -65.39 53.54 -7.69
N LYS A 614 -65.82 53.44 -6.44
CA LYS A 614 -66.61 54.45 -5.72
C LYS A 614 -66.14 54.60 -4.27
N ASP A 615 -66.69 55.61 -3.63
CA ASP A 615 -66.69 55.85 -2.18
C ASP A 615 -68.05 55.33 -1.67
N ASP A 616 -68.09 54.13 -1.08
CA ASP A 616 -69.29 53.48 -0.53
C ASP A 616 -69.46 53.81 0.99
N ASP A 617 -68.36 54.08 1.72
CA ASP A 617 -68.36 54.37 3.17
C ASP A 617 -68.39 55.87 3.55
N CYS A 618 -68.32 56.75 2.56
CA CYS A 618 -68.38 58.21 2.67
C CYS A 618 -67.21 58.86 3.41
N ASP A 619 -66.03 58.23 3.52
CA ASP A 619 -64.84 58.85 4.13
C ASP A 619 -64.08 59.84 3.22
N GLY A 620 -64.27 59.77 1.90
CA GLY A 620 -63.60 60.60 0.90
C GLY A 620 -62.51 59.89 0.10
N LYS A 621 -62.35 58.57 0.25
CA LYS A 621 -61.46 57.71 -0.55
C LYS A 621 -62.26 56.74 -1.43
N ILE A 622 -61.58 56.04 -2.33
CA ILE A 622 -62.17 55.08 -3.27
C ILE A 622 -61.49 53.73 -3.12
N ASP A 623 -62.27 52.68 -2.88
CA ASP A 623 -61.85 51.29 -2.68
C ASP A 623 -60.82 51.07 -1.53
N ASP A 624 -60.80 51.94 -0.50
CA ASP A 624 -59.77 51.89 0.55
C ASP A 624 -59.91 50.67 1.48
N GLY A 625 -58.79 50.09 1.86
CA GLY A 625 -58.75 48.85 2.66
C GLY A 625 -59.28 47.58 1.96
N VAL A 626 -59.87 47.66 0.76
CA VAL A 626 -60.48 46.51 0.08
C VAL A 626 -59.43 45.52 -0.41
N THR A 627 -59.47 44.31 0.13
CA THR A 627 -58.50 43.25 -0.17
C THR A 627 -59.18 41.92 -0.48
N GLN A 628 -58.67 41.20 -1.48
CA GLN A 628 -59.10 39.85 -1.83
C GLN A 628 -58.02 38.83 -1.39
N PRO A 629 -58.36 37.77 -0.64
CA PRO A 629 -57.39 36.75 -0.25
C PRO A 629 -56.86 35.99 -1.48
N CYS A 630 -55.57 35.68 -1.46
CA CYS A 630 -54.90 34.89 -2.49
C CYS A 630 -53.81 33.99 -1.87
N SER A 631 -53.28 33.06 -2.64
CA SER A 631 -52.25 32.12 -2.16
C SER A 631 -51.33 31.63 -3.27
N THR A 632 -50.11 31.32 -2.87
CA THR A 632 -49.08 30.58 -3.62
C THR A 632 -48.79 29.26 -2.88
N VAL A 633 -47.89 28.44 -3.41
CA VAL A 633 -47.38 27.26 -2.67
C VAL A 633 -46.69 27.65 -1.34
N CYS A 634 -46.11 28.84 -1.24
CA CYS A 634 -45.42 29.34 -0.05
C CYS A 634 -46.34 29.96 1.01
N GLY A 635 -47.64 30.07 0.76
CA GLY A 635 -48.60 30.57 1.75
C GLY A 635 -49.63 31.55 1.21
N LYS A 636 -50.18 32.36 2.13
CA LYS A 636 -51.28 33.29 1.86
C LYS A 636 -50.78 34.72 1.68
N GLY A 637 -51.56 35.51 0.95
CA GLY A 637 -51.42 36.95 0.81
C GLY A 637 -52.76 37.58 0.44
N ALA A 638 -52.69 38.83 -0.02
CA ALA A 638 -53.83 39.57 -0.54
C ALA A 638 -53.51 40.16 -1.92
N LYS A 639 -54.55 40.31 -2.73
CA LYS A 639 -54.59 41.33 -3.78
C LYS A 639 -55.23 42.58 -3.17
N VAL A 640 -54.60 43.72 -3.35
CA VAL A 640 -55.16 45.02 -2.95
C VAL A 640 -56.01 45.56 -4.11
N CYS A 641 -57.18 46.11 -3.83
CA CYS A 641 -57.95 46.85 -4.85
C CYS A 641 -57.31 48.22 -5.09
N THR A 642 -57.39 48.72 -6.32
CA THR A 642 -57.11 50.12 -6.65
C THR A 642 -57.95 50.49 -7.86
N ASN A 643 -58.77 51.52 -7.75
CA ASN A 643 -59.62 52.05 -8.82
C ASN A 643 -60.45 50.94 -9.52
N GLY A 644 -61.21 50.18 -8.74
CA GLY A 644 -62.07 49.09 -9.21
C GLY A 644 -61.36 47.83 -9.73
N THR A 645 -60.04 47.71 -9.56
CA THR A 645 -59.28 46.54 -10.04
C THR A 645 -58.37 45.96 -8.96
N PHE A 646 -58.34 44.62 -8.84
CA PHE A 646 -57.44 43.92 -7.93
C PHE A 646 -56.05 43.72 -8.56
N GLY A 647 -55.01 44.19 -7.88
CA GLY A 647 -53.62 44.06 -8.29
C GLY A 647 -53.06 42.63 -8.19
N ALA A 648 -51.75 42.50 -8.38
CA ALA A 648 -51.05 41.23 -8.23
C ALA A 648 -51.15 40.67 -6.78
N CYS A 649 -51.09 39.35 -6.64
CA CYS A 649 -51.08 38.70 -5.33
C CYS A 649 -49.74 38.94 -4.63
N ASN A 650 -49.76 39.48 -3.40
CA ASN A 650 -48.54 39.74 -2.62
C ASN A 650 -48.05 38.55 -1.77
N ALA A 651 -48.63 37.36 -1.97
CA ALA A 651 -48.19 36.14 -1.28
C ALA A 651 -46.73 35.79 -1.64
N PRO A 652 -45.94 35.19 -0.72
CA PRO A 652 -44.54 34.85 -1.01
C PRO A 652 -44.42 33.92 -2.22
N THR A 653 -43.40 34.11 -3.07
CA THR A 653 -43.13 33.22 -4.21
C THR A 653 -41.95 32.29 -3.93
N PRO A 654 -41.92 31.08 -4.54
CA PRO A 654 -40.75 30.21 -4.53
C PRO A 654 -39.47 30.93 -4.92
N LYS A 655 -38.38 30.53 -4.29
CA LYS A 655 -36.99 30.97 -4.54
C LYS A 655 -36.09 29.75 -4.63
N THR A 656 -34.82 29.96 -4.96
CA THR A 656 -33.82 28.89 -4.85
C THR A 656 -33.47 28.68 -3.37
N GLU A 657 -33.46 27.42 -2.94
CA GLU A 657 -33.00 27.00 -1.61
C GLU A 657 -31.62 27.60 -1.25
N VAL A 658 -31.46 28.03 0.01
CA VAL A 658 -30.18 28.40 0.62
C VAL A 658 -30.16 27.96 2.09
N CYS A 659 -29.05 27.39 2.58
CA CYS A 659 -28.94 26.78 3.93
C CYS A 659 -29.27 27.77 5.10
N ASN A 660 -30.54 27.94 5.44
CA ASN A 660 -31.05 28.91 6.41
C ASN A 660 -32.15 28.39 7.36
N ALA A 661 -32.52 27.11 7.24
CA ALA A 661 -33.61 26.44 7.97
C ALA A 661 -35.02 26.87 7.54
N LYS A 662 -35.23 27.02 6.23
CA LYS A 662 -36.55 27.24 5.61
C LYS A 662 -36.74 26.37 4.38
N ASP A 663 -38.00 26.26 4.00
CA ASP A 663 -38.51 25.81 2.72
C ASP A 663 -38.69 27.09 1.87
N ASP A 664 -37.65 27.51 1.14
CA ASP A 664 -37.64 28.75 0.33
C ASP A 664 -38.16 28.50 -1.10
N ASP A 665 -38.04 27.29 -1.63
CA ASP A 665 -38.70 26.85 -2.87
C ASP A 665 -40.15 26.36 -2.66
N CYS A 666 -40.52 26.08 -1.41
CA CYS A 666 -41.85 25.71 -0.95
C CYS A 666 -42.31 24.32 -1.43
N ASN A 667 -41.37 23.38 -1.60
CA ASN A 667 -41.62 21.98 -1.97
C ASN A 667 -42.00 21.07 -0.79
N GLY A 668 -41.93 21.56 0.45
CA GLY A 668 -42.23 20.80 1.67
C GLY A 668 -41.01 20.16 2.33
N LYS A 669 -39.80 20.56 1.93
CA LYS A 669 -38.50 20.14 2.50
C LYS A 669 -37.74 21.38 2.93
N ILE A 670 -36.70 21.22 3.76
CA ILE A 670 -35.92 22.34 4.30
C ILE A 670 -34.46 22.15 3.90
N ASP A 671 -33.86 23.20 3.30
CA ASP A 671 -32.48 23.26 2.83
C ASP A 671 -32.10 22.10 1.86
N ASP A 672 -33.04 21.67 1.01
CA ASP A 672 -32.93 20.44 0.21
C ASP A 672 -32.30 20.64 -1.18
N GLY A 673 -31.80 19.57 -1.79
CA GLY A 673 -30.92 19.63 -2.97
C GLY A 673 -29.51 20.23 -2.72
N LEU A 674 -29.29 20.89 -1.57
CA LEU A 674 -28.01 21.48 -1.18
C LEU A 674 -27.15 20.50 -0.36
N ASN A 675 -25.84 20.48 -0.62
CA ASN A 675 -24.90 19.86 0.30
C ASN A 675 -24.50 20.86 1.41
N CYS A 676 -25.41 21.10 2.36
CA CYS A 676 -25.17 21.98 3.52
C CYS A 676 -24.16 21.38 4.52
N SER A 677 -22.89 21.23 4.11
CA SER A 677 -21.77 21.01 5.04
C SER A 677 -21.59 22.27 5.87
N LEU A 678 -21.97 22.23 7.15
CA LEU A 678 -21.80 23.35 8.07
C LEU A 678 -20.40 23.36 8.68
N LEU A 679 -19.85 24.54 8.89
CA LEU A 679 -18.62 24.76 9.64
C LEU A 679 -18.96 25.49 10.94
N ALA A 680 -18.58 24.93 12.09
CA ALA A 680 -18.77 25.56 13.38
C ALA A 680 -17.44 26.11 13.92
N THR A 681 -17.44 27.37 14.34
CA THR A 681 -16.32 28.00 15.08
C THR A 681 -16.84 28.63 16.36
N THR A 682 -16.14 28.45 17.49
CA THR A 682 -16.53 29.09 18.77
C THR A 682 -15.48 30.05 19.29
N ASP A 683 -15.91 31.08 20.02
CA ASP A 683 -15.04 32.10 20.60
C ASP A 683 -15.03 32.12 22.15
N TRP A 684 -14.12 32.90 22.73
CA TRP A 684 -13.98 33.05 24.18
C TRP A 684 -15.14 33.80 24.86
N SER A 685 -15.97 34.55 24.13
CA SER A 685 -17.19 35.16 24.70
C SER A 685 -18.30 34.13 24.94
N GLY A 686 -18.15 32.92 24.39
CA GLY A 686 -19.19 31.90 24.38
C GLY A 686 -20.07 31.95 23.15
N THR A 687 -19.67 32.69 22.12
CA THR A 687 -20.41 32.77 20.87
C THR A 687 -20.03 31.61 19.94
N ILE A 688 -21.03 31.03 19.27
CA ILE A 688 -20.88 30.01 18.23
C ILE A 688 -21.25 30.67 16.90
N HIS A 689 -20.39 30.56 15.91
CA HIS A 689 -20.67 30.98 14.54
C HIS A 689 -20.79 29.73 13.65
N ILE A 690 -21.86 29.68 12.87
CA ILE A 690 -22.13 28.63 11.88
C ILE A 690 -21.95 29.26 10.50
N TRP A 691 -21.04 28.70 9.72
CA TRP A 691 -20.69 29.15 8.38
C TRP A 691 -21.06 28.10 7.35
N ASP A 692 -21.43 28.57 6.16
CA ASP A 692 -21.41 27.78 4.94
C ASP A 692 -20.02 27.96 4.28
N PRO A 693 -19.22 26.89 4.09
CA PRO A 693 -17.89 26.96 3.50
C PRO A 693 -17.91 27.09 1.96
N TYR A 694 -19.04 26.81 1.31
CA TYR A 694 -19.21 26.94 -0.14
C TYR A 694 -19.60 28.37 -0.53
N THR A 695 -20.65 28.95 0.09
CA THR A 695 -21.00 30.36 -0.13
C THR A 695 -20.14 31.32 0.69
N GLN A 696 -19.36 30.80 1.64
CA GLN A 696 -18.38 31.53 2.46
C GLN A 696 -19.03 32.60 3.37
N LYS A 697 -20.33 32.45 3.64
CA LYS A 697 -21.14 33.35 4.45
C LYS A 697 -21.39 32.75 5.83
N LYS A 698 -21.52 33.62 6.84
CA LYS A 698 -22.06 33.20 8.13
C LYS A 698 -23.56 32.94 7.95
N SER A 699 -24.00 31.70 8.17
CA SER A 699 -25.42 31.34 8.17
C SER A 699 -26.08 31.77 9.49
N ARG A 700 -25.41 31.54 10.63
CA ARG A 700 -25.98 31.85 11.95
C ARG A 700 -24.92 32.24 12.99
N THR A 701 -25.33 33.06 13.96
CA THR A 701 -24.64 33.22 15.25
C THR A 701 -25.56 32.68 16.36
N ILE A 702 -25.03 31.86 17.27
CA ILE A 702 -25.75 31.28 18.42
C ILE A 702 -25.03 31.71 19.70
N ASN A 703 -25.76 32.24 20.68
CA ASN A 703 -25.17 32.68 21.95
C ASN A 703 -25.15 31.52 22.96
N GLY A 704 -23.95 30.99 23.24
CA GLY A 704 -23.73 29.96 24.27
C GLY A 704 -23.78 30.50 25.70
N GLY A 705 -23.63 31.80 25.89
CA GLY A 705 -23.76 32.54 27.16
C GLY A 705 -22.52 32.52 28.07
N VAL A 706 -21.61 31.57 27.88
CA VAL A 706 -20.34 31.44 28.63
C VAL A 706 -19.26 30.82 27.75
N ARG A 707 -17.99 31.09 28.06
CA ARG A 707 -16.80 30.57 27.35
C ARG A 707 -16.93 29.08 27.00
N ILE A 708 -16.80 28.77 25.71
CA ILE A 708 -16.82 27.41 25.18
C ILE A 708 -15.38 26.90 25.05
N TYR A 709 -15.14 25.67 25.52
CA TYR A 709 -13.83 25.01 25.44
C TYR A 709 -13.70 24.08 24.25
N VAL A 710 -14.81 23.45 23.83
CA VAL A 710 -14.87 22.48 22.73
C VAL A 710 -16.24 22.57 22.05
N ALA A 711 -16.27 22.42 20.72
CA ALA A 711 -17.49 22.28 19.93
C ALA A 711 -17.31 21.17 18.89
N ARG A 712 -18.27 20.23 18.80
CA ARG A 712 -18.21 19.06 17.90
C ARG A 712 -19.57 18.72 17.31
N PHE A 713 -19.65 18.53 15.99
CA PHE A 713 -20.86 18.04 15.32
C PHE A 713 -21.10 16.54 15.60
N SER A 714 -22.36 16.13 15.58
CA SER A 714 -22.72 14.72 15.53
C SER A 714 -22.37 14.10 14.16
N PRO A 715 -22.01 12.81 14.08
CA PRO A 715 -21.70 12.14 12.81
C PRO A 715 -22.80 12.17 11.75
N ASN A 716 -24.05 12.39 12.15
CA ASN A 716 -25.23 12.60 11.28
C ASN A 716 -25.54 14.08 10.99
N ARG A 717 -24.67 15.03 11.38
CA ARG A 717 -24.76 16.49 11.23
C ARG A 717 -25.94 17.18 11.96
N SER A 718 -26.94 16.46 12.49
CA SER A 718 -28.18 17.05 13.02
C SER A 718 -28.05 17.75 14.38
N MET A 719 -26.91 17.60 15.07
CA MET A 719 -26.66 18.17 16.39
C MET A 719 -25.24 18.74 16.49
N LEU A 720 -25.09 19.78 17.31
CA LEU A 720 -23.80 20.35 17.71
C LEU A 720 -23.68 20.27 19.23
N ALA A 721 -22.63 19.62 19.76
CA ALA A 721 -22.32 19.60 21.18
C ALA A 721 -21.29 20.68 21.51
N THR A 722 -21.48 21.40 22.62
CA THR A 722 -20.52 22.40 23.12
C THR A 722 -20.26 22.26 24.62
N GLY A 723 -18.98 22.21 24.99
CA GLY A 723 -18.52 22.12 26.38
C GLY A 723 -18.17 23.47 27.00
N THR A 724 -18.59 23.70 28.23
CA THR A 724 -18.38 24.95 29.01
C THR A 724 -17.78 24.64 30.39
N SER A 725 -17.59 25.64 31.25
CA SER A 725 -17.07 25.47 32.63
C SER A 725 -17.96 24.63 33.57
N SER A 726 -19.22 24.39 33.24
CA SER A 726 -20.15 23.64 34.13
C SER A 726 -21.27 22.88 33.42
N ASN A 727 -21.37 22.99 32.08
CA ASN A 727 -22.43 22.39 31.28
C ASN A 727 -21.91 21.81 29.96
N LEU A 728 -22.50 20.69 29.55
CA LEU A 728 -22.64 20.30 28.15
C LEU A 728 -23.94 20.92 27.60
N LYS A 729 -23.87 21.64 26.49
CA LYS A 729 -25.05 22.07 25.71
C LYS A 729 -25.10 21.34 24.37
N ILE A 730 -26.31 21.00 23.92
CA ILE A 730 -26.56 20.35 22.62
C ILE A 730 -27.53 21.23 21.84
N TRP A 731 -27.18 21.58 20.61
CA TRP A 731 -27.89 22.53 19.76
C TRP A 731 -28.32 21.87 18.45
N ASN A 732 -29.43 22.34 17.87
CA ASN A 732 -29.71 22.15 16.46
C ASN A 732 -28.90 23.20 15.69
N PRO A 733 -27.93 22.82 14.84
CA PRO A 733 -27.04 23.79 14.19
C PRO A 733 -27.75 24.61 13.12
N THR A 734 -28.77 24.04 12.46
CA THR A 734 -29.52 24.68 11.37
C THR A 734 -30.42 25.81 11.91
N THR A 735 -31.19 25.55 12.98
CA THR A 735 -32.09 26.56 13.60
C THR A 735 -31.39 27.43 14.66
N GLY A 736 -30.32 26.92 15.26
CA GLY A 736 -29.64 27.52 16.41
C GLY A 736 -30.30 27.27 17.77
N ALA A 737 -31.39 26.50 17.81
CA ALA A 737 -32.10 26.22 19.06
C ALA A 737 -31.32 25.27 19.98
N ALA A 738 -31.34 25.53 21.30
CA ALA A 738 -30.82 24.60 22.29
C ALA A 738 -31.77 23.41 22.43
N ILE A 739 -31.28 22.20 22.12
CA ILE A 739 -32.03 20.94 22.29
C ILE A 739 -31.95 20.50 23.76
N ARG A 740 -30.74 20.54 24.36
CA ARG A 740 -30.50 20.19 25.76
C ARG A 740 -29.43 21.08 26.40
N THR A 741 -29.55 21.29 27.71
CA THR A 741 -28.44 21.72 28.58
C THR A 741 -28.33 20.69 29.70
N ILE A 742 -27.11 20.19 29.94
CA ILE A 742 -26.80 19.12 30.90
C ILE A 742 -25.72 19.64 31.84
N THR A 743 -26.08 19.87 33.10
CA THR A 743 -25.15 20.33 34.13
C THR A 743 -24.15 19.22 34.46
N THR A 744 -22.87 19.44 34.16
CA THR A 744 -21.79 18.50 34.48
C THR A 744 -21.20 18.74 35.87
N GLY A 745 -21.28 19.97 36.37
CA GLY A 745 -20.69 20.37 37.66
C GLY A 745 -19.17 20.52 37.65
N SER A 746 -18.54 20.39 36.47
CA SER A 746 -17.10 20.51 36.24
C SER A 746 -16.85 20.91 34.77
N THR A 747 -15.71 21.54 34.48
CA THR A 747 -15.37 22.01 33.13
C THR A 747 -15.37 20.86 32.14
N VAL A 748 -16.14 20.99 31.06
CA VAL A 748 -16.08 20.08 29.91
C VAL A 748 -14.88 20.47 29.04
N ARG A 749 -13.81 19.68 29.11
CA ARG A 749 -12.61 19.85 28.28
C ARG A 749 -12.80 19.29 26.88
N SER A 750 -13.41 18.11 26.79
CA SER A 750 -13.59 17.39 25.54
C SER A 750 -14.96 16.71 25.46
N VAL A 751 -15.46 16.58 24.23
CA VAL A 751 -16.66 15.80 23.91
C VAL A 751 -16.38 14.91 22.70
N ALA A 752 -16.91 13.69 22.70
CA ALA A 752 -16.85 12.78 21.56
C ALA A 752 -18.22 12.11 21.36
N TRP A 753 -18.72 12.12 20.14
CA TRP A 753 -20.01 11.50 19.77
C TRP A 753 -19.86 10.02 19.45
N SER A 754 -20.87 9.20 19.76
CA SER A 754 -20.96 7.85 19.22
C SER A 754 -21.16 7.87 17.69
N PRO A 755 -20.69 6.85 16.94
CA PRO A 755 -20.84 6.79 15.49
C PRO A 755 -22.29 6.88 15.00
N ASP A 756 -23.25 6.40 15.79
CA ASP A 756 -24.69 6.45 15.52
C ASP A 756 -25.37 7.76 15.97
N SER A 757 -24.59 8.73 16.48
CA SER A 757 -25.04 10.05 16.96
C SER A 757 -25.99 10.04 18.17
N LYS A 758 -26.19 8.91 18.85
CA LYS A 758 -27.12 8.83 20.00
C LYS A 758 -26.50 9.16 21.35
N LEU A 759 -25.19 8.98 21.52
CA LEU A 759 -24.48 9.16 22.78
C LEU A 759 -23.35 10.20 22.65
N ILE A 760 -23.03 10.85 23.77
CA ILE A 760 -21.91 11.79 23.90
C ILE A 760 -21.07 11.37 25.11
N ALA A 761 -19.79 11.08 24.88
CA ALA A 761 -18.79 10.97 25.93
C ALA A 761 -18.25 12.37 26.27
N VAL A 762 -18.09 12.66 27.56
CA VAL A 762 -17.76 13.97 28.11
C VAL A 762 -16.58 13.82 29.06
N GLY A 763 -15.51 14.56 28.80
CA GLY A 763 -14.29 14.58 29.60
C GLY A 763 -14.23 15.83 30.47
N LEU A 764 -14.01 15.64 31.77
CA LEU A 764 -14.11 16.68 32.78
C LEU A 764 -12.76 17.02 33.44
N ASP A 765 -12.66 18.25 33.96
CA ASP A 765 -11.58 18.73 34.84
C ASP A 765 -11.56 18.06 36.23
N SER A 766 -12.54 17.20 36.53
CA SER A 766 -12.67 16.46 37.80
C SER A 766 -12.37 14.97 37.60
N ASP A 767 -11.33 14.66 36.81
CA ASP A 767 -10.80 13.32 36.52
C ASP A 767 -11.89 12.30 36.13
N GLU A 768 -12.85 12.75 35.33
CA GLU A 768 -14.09 12.02 35.05
C GLU A 768 -14.41 11.91 33.56
N VAL A 769 -14.78 10.69 33.15
CA VAL A 769 -15.46 10.42 31.89
C VAL A 769 -16.91 10.06 32.18
N ARG A 770 -17.85 10.71 31.49
CA ARG A 770 -19.28 10.40 31.55
C ARG A 770 -19.84 10.17 30.16
N ILE A 771 -20.80 9.27 30.01
CA ILE A 771 -21.58 9.10 28.78
C ILE A 771 -23.02 9.54 29.03
N TYR A 772 -23.51 10.43 28.17
CA TYR A 772 -24.90 10.91 28.15
C TYR A 772 -25.60 10.48 26.86
N ASP A 773 -26.91 10.27 26.96
CA ASP A 773 -27.81 10.14 25.81
C ASP A 773 -28.16 11.53 25.27
N ALA A 774 -27.87 11.77 24.00
CA ALA A 774 -28.00 13.09 23.38
C ALA A 774 -29.47 13.56 23.26
N SER A 775 -30.41 12.62 23.18
CA SER A 775 -31.83 12.89 22.96
C SER A 775 -32.57 13.20 24.26
N SER A 776 -32.26 12.48 25.34
CA SER A 776 -32.91 12.59 26.65
C SER A 776 -32.10 13.41 27.66
N GLY A 777 -30.79 13.55 27.45
CA GLY A 777 -29.85 14.09 28.44
C GLY A 777 -29.52 13.14 29.60
N ALA A 778 -30.06 11.91 29.58
CA ALA A 778 -29.85 10.94 30.65
C ALA A 778 -28.39 10.44 30.68
N GLN A 779 -27.77 10.47 31.86
CA GLN A 779 -26.44 9.87 32.07
C GLN A 779 -26.57 8.34 32.01
N LYS A 780 -25.83 7.70 31.10
CA LYS A 780 -25.80 6.24 30.92
C LYS A 780 -24.65 5.58 31.68
N ALA A 781 -23.50 6.24 31.77
CA ALA A 781 -22.32 5.74 32.50
C ALA A 781 -21.46 6.88 33.05
N ARG A 782 -20.68 6.59 34.11
CA ARG A 782 -19.65 7.45 34.70
C ARG A 782 -18.47 6.59 35.14
N ASN A 783 -17.24 7.03 34.87
CA ASN A 783 -16.03 6.50 35.49
C ASN A 783 -15.16 7.65 36.03
N SER A 784 -14.70 7.50 37.27
CA SER A 784 -13.79 8.40 37.99
C SER A 784 -12.64 7.60 38.65
N THR A 785 -12.17 6.56 37.97
CA THR A 785 -11.17 5.60 38.49
C THR A 785 -10.14 5.31 37.41
N ASN A 786 -8.91 5.00 37.82
CA ASN A 786 -7.73 4.76 36.97
C ASN A 786 -7.15 6.01 36.29
N PHE A 787 -7.84 7.15 36.26
CA PHE A 787 -7.28 8.44 35.84
C PHE A 787 -6.41 9.05 36.95
N THR A 788 -5.49 9.95 36.59
CA THR A 788 -4.59 10.64 37.56
C THR A 788 -4.42 12.14 37.30
N SER A 789 -5.19 12.68 36.35
CA SER A 789 -5.33 14.10 36.04
C SER A 789 -6.52 14.31 35.08
N ASN A 790 -6.83 15.57 34.81
CA ASN A 790 -7.96 16.04 34.00
C ASN A 790 -8.13 15.25 32.70
N ILE A 791 -9.37 15.01 32.27
CA ILE A 791 -9.62 14.36 30.97
C ILE A 791 -9.48 15.39 29.84
N LEU A 792 -8.25 15.60 29.37
CA LEU A 792 -7.90 16.64 28.41
C LEU A 792 -8.58 16.43 27.05
N ALA A 793 -8.67 15.18 26.59
CA ALA A 793 -9.25 14.83 25.29
C ALA A 793 -9.94 13.46 25.30
N LEU A 794 -10.94 13.31 24.41
CA LEU A 794 -11.72 12.10 24.16
C LEU A 794 -11.84 11.85 22.66
N ALA A 795 -11.79 10.57 22.27
CA ALA A 795 -12.10 10.14 20.90
C ALA A 795 -12.89 8.82 20.92
N TRP A 796 -14.09 8.80 20.33
CA TRP A 796 -14.94 7.61 20.25
C TRP A 796 -14.54 6.80 19.02
N HIS A 797 -14.31 5.50 19.17
CA HIS A 797 -13.84 4.66 18.06
C HIS A 797 -14.98 4.32 17.07
N PRO A 798 -14.72 4.29 15.73
CA PRO A 798 -15.75 4.05 14.71
C PRO A 798 -16.63 2.81 14.84
N ASN A 799 -16.20 1.75 15.56
CA ASN A 799 -17.07 0.58 15.83
C ASN A 799 -18.08 0.80 16.97
N GLY A 800 -18.03 1.93 17.68
CA GLY A 800 -18.96 2.27 18.75
C GLY A 800 -18.68 1.62 20.11
N HIS A 801 -17.84 0.58 20.20
CA HIS A 801 -17.67 -0.26 21.41
C HIS A 801 -16.69 0.29 22.46
N TRP A 802 -15.81 1.23 22.09
CA TRP A 802 -14.90 1.86 23.04
C TRP A 802 -14.64 3.34 22.75
N VAL A 803 -14.20 4.06 23.79
CA VAL A 803 -13.77 5.45 23.76
C VAL A 803 -12.37 5.57 24.35
N ALA A 804 -11.49 6.30 23.68
CA ALA A 804 -10.17 6.67 24.19
C ALA A 804 -10.27 7.96 25.03
N ALA A 805 -9.53 8.01 26.14
CA ALA A 805 -9.45 9.16 27.03
C ALA A 805 -8.00 9.51 27.40
N ALA A 806 -7.62 10.78 27.24
CA ALA A 806 -6.30 11.30 27.58
C ALA A 806 -6.27 11.81 29.04
N SER A 807 -5.37 11.26 29.86
CA SER A 807 -5.16 11.61 31.27
C SER A 807 -3.78 11.09 31.72
N GLY A 808 -3.05 11.82 32.57
CA GLY A 808 -1.90 11.29 33.31
C GLY A 808 -0.75 10.75 32.46
N GLY A 809 -0.46 11.36 31.31
CA GLY A 809 0.53 10.84 30.35
C GLY A 809 0.12 9.54 29.64
N LYS A 810 -1.18 9.21 29.61
CA LYS A 810 -1.72 7.95 29.08
C LYS A 810 -2.97 8.15 28.22
N ILE A 811 -3.19 7.18 27.34
CA ILE A 811 -4.41 7.04 26.53
C ILE A 811 -5.16 5.80 27.06
N HIS A 812 -6.25 6.03 27.78
CA HIS A 812 -7.07 4.99 28.40
C HIS A 812 -8.14 4.54 27.41
N LEU A 813 -8.18 3.25 27.04
CA LEU A 813 -9.27 2.70 26.22
C LEU A 813 -10.35 2.16 27.16
N LEU A 814 -11.57 2.66 27.02
CA LEU A 814 -12.70 2.38 27.92
C LEU A 814 -13.87 1.77 27.14
N SER A 815 -14.49 0.71 27.67
CA SER A 815 -15.74 0.15 27.12
C SER A 815 -16.86 1.19 27.13
N THR A 816 -17.64 1.33 26.06
CA THR A 816 -18.73 2.34 26.01
C THR A 816 -20.00 1.92 26.75
N THR A 817 -20.14 0.63 27.10
CA THR A 817 -21.28 0.13 27.89
C THR A 817 -21.09 0.29 29.39
N THR A 818 -19.84 0.21 29.87
CA THR A 818 -19.50 0.13 31.30
C THR A 818 -18.49 1.20 31.75
N LEU A 819 -17.83 1.91 30.83
CA LEU A 819 -16.64 2.75 31.05
C LEU A 819 -15.47 2.08 31.79
N THR A 820 -15.48 0.76 31.93
CA THR A 820 -14.35 -0.01 32.47
C THR A 820 -13.16 0.06 31.52
N ARG A 821 -11.95 0.28 32.07
CA ARG A 821 -10.71 0.33 31.29
C ARG A 821 -10.39 -1.05 30.70
N ILE A 822 -10.28 -1.09 29.38
CA ILE A 822 -9.81 -2.24 28.59
C ILE A 822 -8.29 -2.31 28.67
N THR A 823 -7.61 -1.19 28.38
CA THR A 823 -6.15 -1.05 28.44
C THR A 823 -5.75 0.43 28.58
N ALA A 824 -4.45 0.72 28.76
CA ALA A 824 -3.90 2.07 28.69
C ALA A 824 -2.57 2.09 27.94
N LEU A 825 -2.40 3.06 27.05
CA LEU A 825 -1.20 3.26 26.24
C LEU A 825 -0.35 4.39 26.86
N GLN A 826 0.96 4.18 27.03
CA GLN A 826 1.86 5.13 27.69
C GLN A 826 2.53 6.07 26.67
N THR A 827 2.22 7.37 26.71
CA THR A 827 2.91 8.34 25.84
C THR A 827 4.34 8.58 26.31
N ALA A 828 5.23 9.00 25.39
CA ALA A 828 6.57 9.43 25.78
C ALA A 828 6.52 10.76 26.57
N GLY A 829 7.64 11.11 27.21
CA GLY A 829 7.74 12.30 28.05
C GLY A 829 7.31 12.05 29.51
N VAL A 830 7.92 11.08 30.18
CA VAL A 830 7.74 10.88 31.64
C VAL A 830 8.63 11.85 32.42
N ALA A 831 8.38 13.13 32.21
CA ALA A 831 8.64 14.21 33.14
C ALA A 831 7.30 14.92 33.40
N SER A 832 7.12 15.54 34.56
CA SER A 832 5.82 16.00 35.08
C SER A 832 5.19 17.21 34.37
N ALA A 833 5.53 17.45 33.09
CA ALA A 833 5.11 18.61 32.30
C ALA A 833 4.68 18.27 30.85
N SER A 834 4.57 16.99 30.47
CA SER A 834 4.23 16.53 29.11
C SER A 834 3.10 15.50 29.08
N GLU A 835 1.87 15.98 29.27
CA GLU A 835 0.65 15.17 29.05
C GLU A 835 0.16 15.23 27.59
N PRO A 836 -0.59 14.22 27.11
CA PRO A 836 -1.28 14.27 25.82
C PRO A 836 -2.38 15.36 25.82
N THR A 837 -2.12 16.47 25.13
CA THR A 837 -3.01 17.63 25.03
C THR A 837 -4.26 17.37 24.19
N TYR A 838 -4.15 16.45 23.24
CA TYR A 838 -5.24 16.01 22.37
C TYR A 838 -5.04 14.56 21.93
N ILE A 839 -6.15 13.87 21.65
CA ILE A 839 -6.17 12.57 20.99
C ILE A 839 -7.26 12.55 19.91
N ASP A 840 -7.03 11.78 18.86
CA ASP A 840 -8.03 11.53 17.82
C ASP A 840 -7.94 10.07 17.32
N VAL A 841 -9.06 9.52 16.84
CA VAL A 841 -9.14 8.16 16.29
C VAL A 841 -9.39 8.27 14.79
N SER A 842 -8.55 7.60 14.00
CA SER A 842 -8.67 7.57 12.54
C SER A 842 -10.05 7.07 12.06
N PRO A 843 -10.58 7.54 10.91
CA PRO A 843 -11.86 7.09 10.38
C PRO A 843 -11.98 5.58 10.12
N SER A 844 -10.85 4.87 9.93
CA SER A 844 -10.78 3.41 9.81
C SER A 844 -10.75 2.68 11.16
N GLY A 845 -10.58 3.40 12.26
CA GLY A 845 -10.44 2.87 13.62
C GLY A 845 -9.04 2.33 13.98
N GLN A 846 -8.23 1.99 12.97
CA GLN A 846 -6.95 1.27 13.15
C GLN A 846 -5.87 2.08 13.87
N TYR A 847 -5.95 3.41 13.85
CA TYR A 847 -4.95 4.31 14.43
C TYR A 847 -5.52 5.30 15.43
N ILE A 848 -4.72 5.59 16.47
CA ILE A 848 -4.87 6.74 17.36
C ILE A 848 -3.68 7.68 17.15
N SER A 849 -3.94 8.98 17.08
CA SER A 849 -2.94 10.05 17.19
C SER A 849 -3.03 10.74 18.54
N ALA A 850 -1.89 11.09 19.14
CA ALA A 850 -1.83 11.83 20.41
C ALA A 850 -0.79 12.97 20.36
N SER A 851 -1.17 14.19 20.70
CA SER A 851 -0.27 15.35 20.73
C SER A 851 0.37 15.50 22.12
N VAL A 852 1.68 15.34 22.23
CA VAL A 852 2.43 15.46 23.49
C VAL A 852 3.03 16.86 23.58
N GLY A 853 2.30 17.77 24.23
CA GLY A 853 2.38 19.23 24.06
C GLY A 853 3.78 19.83 24.07
N SER A 854 4.40 19.81 25.24
CA SER A 854 5.73 20.37 25.51
C SER A 854 6.87 19.54 24.88
N SER A 855 6.64 18.28 24.53
CA SER A 855 7.62 17.42 23.88
C SER A 855 7.76 17.66 22.37
N LYS A 856 6.87 18.48 21.76
CA LYS A 856 6.85 18.78 20.32
C LYS A 856 6.66 17.52 19.43
N LEU A 857 5.87 16.56 19.91
CA LEU A 857 5.61 15.28 19.24
C LEU A 857 4.11 15.04 19.01
N VAL A 858 3.76 14.51 17.83
CA VAL A 858 2.52 13.76 17.62
C VAL A 858 2.88 12.27 17.58
N GLU A 859 2.40 11.48 18.54
CA GLU A 859 2.57 10.03 18.53
C GLU A 859 1.46 9.35 17.72
N LEU A 860 1.83 8.44 16.83
CA LEU A 860 0.92 7.62 16.05
C LEU A 860 0.98 6.17 16.56
N TRP A 861 -0.18 5.64 16.92
CA TRP A 861 -0.37 4.32 17.51
C TRP A 861 -1.26 3.44 16.62
N SER A 862 -0.87 2.19 16.42
CA SER A 862 -1.77 1.13 15.92
C SER A 862 -2.60 0.63 17.09
N VAL A 863 -3.89 0.39 16.89
CA VAL A 863 -4.81 -0.10 17.94
C VAL A 863 -5.71 -1.21 17.44
N THR A 864 -6.05 -2.10 18.37
CA THR A 864 -7.03 -3.19 18.20
C THR A 864 -8.18 -3.00 19.19
N ALA A 865 -9.07 -3.98 19.31
CA ALA A 865 -10.12 -3.97 20.33
C ALA A 865 -9.60 -4.08 21.77
N THR A 866 -8.35 -4.51 22.00
CA THR A 866 -7.81 -4.84 23.33
C THR A 866 -6.40 -4.32 23.60
N SER A 867 -5.64 -3.94 22.58
CA SER A 867 -4.23 -3.55 22.67
C SER A 867 -3.88 -2.37 21.75
N GLY A 868 -2.71 -1.78 21.96
CA GLY A 868 -2.16 -0.79 21.04
C GLY A 868 -0.64 -0.72 21.11
N SER A 869 -0.01 -0.38 19.99
CA SER A 869 1.44 -0.31 19.83
C SER A 869 1.85 0.98 19.12
N LYS A 870 2.86 1.66 19.64
CA LYS A 870 3.36 2.91 19.06
C LYS A 870 4.07 2.61 17.74
N ILE A 871 3.60 3.20 16.65
CA ILE A 871 4.21 3.05 15.33
C ILE A 871 5.36 4.05 15.18
N LYS A 872 5.11 5.32 15.53
CA LYS A 872 6.02 6.43 15.24
C LYS A 872 5.74 7.64 16.13
N SER A 873 6.79 8.42 16.41
CA SER A 873 6.65 9.78 16.92
C SER A 873 7.01 10.77 15.81
N LEU A 874 6.14 11.73 15.55
CA LEU A 874 6.23 12.70 14.46
C LEU A 874 6.60 14.07 15.04
N ASN A 875 7.77 14.59 14.66
CA ASN A 875 8.26 15.88 15.15
C ASN A 875 7.48 17.06 14.55
N VAL A 876 7.17 18.04 15.38
CA VAL A 876 6.72 19.39 14.97
C VAL A 876 7.75 20.45 15.43
N PRO A 877 7.82 21.64 14.79
CA PRO A 877 8.83 22.65 15.14
C PRO A 877 8.64 23.23 16.56
N ASP A 878 7.40 23.32 17.03
CA ASP A 878 7.10 23.90 18.34
C ASP A 878 5.91 23.23 19.07
N TYR A 879 5.59 23.72 20.26
CA TYR A 879 4.57 23.18 21.15
C TYR A 879 3.28 22.79 20.42
N ILE A 880 2.85 21.54 20.59
CA ILE A 880 1.67 20.97 19.92
C ILE A 880 0.39 21.13 20.77
N TYR A 881 -0.69 21.67 20.20
CA TYR A 881 -1.96 21.83 20.92
C TYR A 881 -3.01 20.81 20.52
N GLU A 882 -3.21 20.56 19.22
CA GLU A 882 -4.21 19.62 18.70
C GLU A 882 -3.60 18.68 17.64
N THR A 883 -4.09 17.44 17.60
CA THR A 883 -3.87 16.51 16.49
C THR A 883 -5.22 15.94 16.02
N ARG A 884 -5.39 15.79 14.71
CA ARG A 884 -6.65 15.34 14.08
C ARG A 884 -6.38 14.54 12.82
N PHE A 885 -7.13 13.46 12.59
CA PHE A 885 -7.20 12.86 11.27
C PHE A 885 -8.12 13.67 10.35
N GLY A 886 -7.76 13.80 9.08
CA GLY A 886 -8.69 14.26 8.05
C GLY A 886 -9.83 13.26 7.86
N LEU A 887 -11.02 13.74 7.46
CA LEU A 887 -12.23 12.91 7.37
C LEU A 887 -12.12 11.72 6.39
N SER A 888 -11.22 11.81 5.40
CA SER A 888 -10.87 10.75 4.45
C SER A 888 -9.84 9.73 4.98
N GLY A 889 -9.30 9.93 6.19
CA GLY A 889 -8.24 9.09 6.78
C GLY A 889 -6.86 9.21 6.13
N LYS A 890 -6.74 9.89 4.98
CA LYS A 890 -5.50 10.04 4.21
C LYS A 890 -4.42 10.85 4.93
N PHE A 891 -4.82 11.85 5.70
CA PHE A 891 -3.94 12.85 6.30
C PHE A 891 -4.11 12.92 7.81
N LEU A 892 -3.01 13.26 8.50
CA LEU A 892 -2.95 13.57 9.92
C LEU A 892 -2.45 15.01 10.09
N LEU A 893 -3.14 15.80 10.90
CA LEU A 893 -2.73 17.15 11.30
C LEU A 893 -2.00 17.13 12.65
N GLY A 894 -1.00 18.00 12.76
CA GLY A 894 -0.42 18.43 14.03
C GLY A 894 -0.35 19.94 14.08
N THR A 895 -1.17 20.55 14.94
CA THR A 895 -1.40 22.00 15.01
C THR A 895 -1.03 22.54 16.39
N GLY A 896 -0.33 23.68 16.44
CA GLY A 896 0.09 24.28 17.70
C GLY A 896 0.70 25.67 17.55
N TYR A 897 1.83 25.90 18.21
CA TYR A 897 2.54 27.17 18.15
C TYR A 897 3.35 27.31 16.86
N SER A 898 3.22 28.45 16.19
CA SER A 898 3.88 28.86 14.93
C SER A 898 3.67 27.96 13.71
N ALA A 899 3.04 26.79 13.80
CA ALA A 899 2.87 25.89 12.67
C ALA A 899 1.65 24.96 12.75
N THR A 900 1.18 24.55 11.57
CA THR A 900 0.40 23.33 11.35
C THR A 900 1.16 22.44 10.39
N VAL A 901 1.53 21.24 10.84
CA VAL A 901 2.18 20.20 10.04
C VAL A 901 1.12 19.21 9.55
N ILE A 902 1.25 18.75 8.31
CA ILE A 902 0.39 17.74 7.69
C ILE A 902 1.25 16.55 7.31
N TRP A 903 0.86 15.34 7.73
CA TRP A 903 1.48 14.09 7.32
C TRP A 903 0.50 13.21 6.54
N THR A 904 1.00 12.41 5.61
CA THR A 904 0.24 11.30 5.02
C THR A 904 0.22 10.12 6.00
N VAL A 905 -0.95 9.55 6.28
CA VAL A 905 -1.09 8.46 7.27
C VAL A 905 -0.40 7.18 6.80
N ALA A 906 -0.59 6.80 5.53
CA ALA A 906 -0.03 5.57 4.97
C ALA A 906 1.51 5.54 4.98
N THR A 907 2.17 6.55 4.38
CA THR A 907 3.64 6.62 4.30
C THR A 907 4.28 7.22 5.55
N GLN A 908 3.49 7.82 6.45
CA GLN A 908 3.93 8.48 7.68
C GLN A 908 5.02 9.55 7.44
N THR A 909 4.97 10.20 6.28
CA THR A 909 5.90 11.26 5.86
C THR A 909 5.22 12.62 5.95
N LYS A 910 6.03 13.67 6.12
CA LYS A 910 5.55 15.05 6.09
C LYS A 910 5.09 15.38 4.66
N TYR A 911 3.84 15.79 4.52
CA TYR A 911 3.25 16.21 3.25
C TYR A 911 3.36 17.72 3.06
N ALA A 912 3.02 18.51 4.09
CA ALA A 912 3.09 19.96 4.06
C ALA A 912 3.34 20.54 5.47
N GLN A 913 3.66 21.83 5.53
CA GLN A 913 3.67 22.60 6.78
C GLN A 913 3.32 24.05 6.47
N LEU A 914 2.26 24.54 7.12
CA LEU A 914 1.95 25.96 7.19
C LEU A 914 2.71 26.58 8.37
N ASN A 915 3.30 27.75 8.16
CA ASN A 915 4.04 28.51 9.16
C ASN A 915 3.33 29.84 9.45
N PHE A 916 3.33 30.25 10.71
CA PHE A 916 2.62 31.43 11.20
C PHE A 916 3.50 32.23 12.16
N SER A 917 3.58 33.54 11.97
CA SER A 917 4.46 34.41 12.74
C SER A 917 4.07 34.48 14.22
N ASN A 918 4.84 33.80 15.08
CA ASN A 918 4.83 33.92 16.54
C ASN A 918 3.42 33.85 17.18
N THR A 919 2.65 32.83 16.81
CA THR A 919 1.22 32.73 17.17
C THR A 919 0.75 31.32 17.49
N TRP A 920 -0.33 31.22 18.25
CA TRP A 920 -1.04 29.97 18.53
C TRP A 920 -2.11 29.71 17.48
N VAL A 921 -2.10 28.51 16.91
CA VAL A 921 -3.24 27.90 16.25
C VAL A 921 -3.88 26.91 17.24
N TYR A 922 -5.15 27.11 17.58
CA TYR A 922 -5.82 26.39 18.68
C TYR A 922 -6.63 25.19 18.22
N SER A 923 -7.15 25.20 16.99
CA SER A 923 -7.83 24.03 16.44
C SER A 923 -7.80 24.06 14.91
N SER A 924 -7.81 22.87 14.30
CA SER A 924 -7.67 22.67 12.86
C SER A 924 -8.44 21.45 12.34
N HIS A 925 -9.03 21.55 11.15
CA HIS A 925 -9.80 20.47 10.55
C HIS A 925 -9.58 20.42 9.03
N ILE A 926 -9.46 19.22 8.45
CA ILE A 926 -9.50 19.05 6.98
C ILE A 926 -10.93 18.74 6.56
N ASP A 927 -11.35 19.25 5.39
CA ASP A 927 -12.60 18.89 4.74
C ASP A 927 -12.64 17.42 4.26
N THR A 928 -13.80 16.95 3.78
CA THR A 928 -13.98 15.59 3.26
C THR A 928 -13.15 15.28 2.01
N SER A 929 -12.88 16.25 1.13
CA SER A 929 -12.05 16.04 -0.06
C SER A 929 -10.54 15.92 0.24
N GLY A 930 -10.11 16.35 1.43
CA GLY A 930 -8.68 16.39 1.78
C GLY A 930 -7.93 17.58 1.16
N LYS A 931 -8.64 18.61 0.68
CA LYS A 931 -8.06 19.75 -0.06
C LYS A 931 -8.02 21.02 0.78
N TYR A 932 -9.02 21.26 1.63
CA TYR A 932 -9.17 22.51 2.37
C TYR A 932 -8.93 22.29 3.86
N LEU A 933 -8.07 23.13 4.43
CA LEU A 933 -7.70 23.13 5.84
C LEU A 933 -8.29 24.37 6.52
N ALA A 934 -9.21 24.11 7.45
CA ALA A 934 -9.79 25.07 8.37
C ALA A 934 -8.87 25.25 9.59
N ILE A 935 -8.48 26.47 9.96
CA ILE A 935 -7.73 26.74 11.21
C ILE A 935 -8.26 27.95 12.01
N THR A 936 -8.19 27.87 13.34
CA THR A 936 -8.45 28.99 14.27
C THR A 936 -7.17 29.40 15.00
N GLY A 937 -6.88 30.70 15.10
CA GLY A 937 -5.66 31.19 15.77
C GLY A 937 -5.65 32.69 16.06
N ARG A 938 -4.50 33.20 16.50
CA ARG A 938 -4.19 34.64 16.56
C ARG A 938 -3.49 35.08 15.28
N ASP A 939 -3.76 36.28 14.78
CA ASP A 939 -2.95 36.88 13.71
C ASP A 939 -1.70 37.56 14.30
N GLY A 940 -0.52 37.24 13.77
CA GLY A 940 0.77 37.67 14.33
C GLY A 940 1.09 39.16 14.23
N ASN A 941 0.35 39.92 13.42
CA ASN A 941 0.60 41.35 13.15
C ASN A 941 -0.56 42.28 13.54
N ASN A 942 -1.66 41.80 14.13
CA ASN A 942 -2.73 42.69 14.60
C ASN A 942 -3.49 42.10 15.80
N ILE A 943 -3.36 42.74 16.96
CA ILE A 943 -3.98 42.31 18.21
C ILE A 943 -5.44 42.80 18.23
N SER A 944 -6.40 41.95 17.87
CA SER A 944 -7.77 41.99 18.44
C SER A 944 -8.76 40.94 17.91
N THR A 945 -8.62 40.36 16.72
CA THR A 945 -9.75 39.66 16.08
C THR A 945 -9.63 38.12 16.07
N GLY A 946 -10.75 37.45 16.35
CA GLY A 946 -10.90 35.99 16.34
C GLY A 946 -10.98 35.43 14.93
N HIS A 947 -9.88 35.53 14.19
CA HIS A 947 -9.81 35.15 12.79
C HIS A 947 -9.83 33.63 12.58
N PHE A 948 -10.59 33.23 11.56
CA PHE A 948 -10.65 31.86 11.07
C PHE A 948 -10.23 31.84 9.59
N TRP A 949 -9.33 30.93 9.24
CA TRP A 949 -8.72 30.88 7.91
C TRP A 949 -8.98 29.55 7.21
N ILE A 950 -9.29 29.62 5.91
CA ILE A 950 -9.34 28.45 5.00
C ILE A 950 -8.10 28.49 4.11
N TYR A 951 -7.29 27.42 4.18
CA TYR A 951 -6.12 27.19 3.35
C TYR A 951 -6.41 26.11 2.30
N ASP A 952 -5.83 26.23 1.10
CA ASP A 952 -5.79 25.15 0.11
C ASP A 952 -4.48 24.39 0.27
N ILE A 953 -4.57 23.19 0.82
CA ILE A 953 -3.44 22.31 1.20
C ILE A 953 -2.47 22.10 0.03
N SER A 954 -2.98 22.01 -1.20
CA SER A 954 -2.16 21.77 -2.40
C SER A 954 -1.24 22.94 -2.76
N THR A 955 -1.57 24.15 -2.30
CA THR A 955 -0.81 25.39 -2.60
C THR A 955 -0.15 25.99 -1.37
N SER A 956 -0.52 25.54 -0.17
CA SER A 956 -0.22 26.19 1.12
C SER A 956 -0.64 27.67 1.21
N THR A 957 -1.48 28.17 0.29
CA THR A 957 -1.97 29.56 0.31
C THR A 957 -3.23 29.69 1.16
N PRO A 958 -3.39 30.80 1.92
CA PRO A 958 -4.67 31.17 2.48
C PRO A 958 -5.61 31.53 1.31
N LYS A 959 -6.71 30.79 1.17
CA LYS A 959 -7.77 31.14 0.21
C LYS A 959 -8.66 32.24 0.75
N GLN A 960 -8.93 32.21 2.06
CA GLN A 960 -9.87 33.14 2.66
C GLN A 960 -9.69 33.31 4.17
N LEU A 961 -9.97 34.52 4.63
CA LEU A 961 -10.28 34.85 6.02
C LEU A 961 -11.81 34.94 6.18
N LEU A 962 -12.42 34.10 7.01
CA LEU A 962 -13.76 34.38 7.53
C LEU A 962 -13.60 35.16 8.85
N ARG A 963 -14.37 36.23 8.99
CA ARG A 963 -14.35 37.11 10.16
C ARG A 963 -15.76 37.52 10.53
N ASP A 964 -16.03 37.61 11.83
CA ASP A 964 -17.19 38.34 12.31
C ASP A 964 -16.83 39.83 12.42
N THR A 965 -17.61 40.69 11.77
CA THR A 965 -17.47 42.15 11.89
C THR A 965 -18.41 42.74 12.95
N THR A 966 -19.22 41.92 13.61
CA THR A 966 -20.27 42.35 14.55
C THR A 966 -19.98 42.05 16.02
N THR A 967 -19.09 41.09 16.33
CA THR A 967 -18.66 40.79 17.70
C THR A 967 -17.46 41.63 18.12
N HIS A 968 -17.31 41.86 19.43
CA HIS A 968 -16.35 42.81 19.97
C HIS A 968 -14.89 42.43 19.68
N LYS A 969 -14.09 43.46 19.40
CA LYS A 969 -12.62 43.40 19.38
C LYS A 969 -12.12 42.75 20.68
N ASN A 970 -11.27 41.74 20.56
CA ASN A 970 -10.52 40.94 21.56
C ASN A 970 -11.00 39.49 21.83
N ASN A 971 -12.03 38.97 21.14
CA ASN A 971 -12.44 37.57 21.29
C ASN A 971 -11.62 36.61 20.42
N TYR A 972 -11.03 35.57 21.01
CA TYR A 972 -10.27 34.54 20.30
C TYR A 972 -11.15 33.36 19.88
N ALA A 973 -11.00 32.88 18.63
CA ALA A 973 -11.57 31.61 18.20
C ALA A 973 -10.82 30.44 18.88
N ARG A 974 -11.55 29.38 19.30
CA ARG A 974 -11.00 28.30 20.14
C ARG A 974 -11.19 26.88 19.60
N SER A 975 -12.33 26.60 18.96
CA SER A 975 -12.65 25.27 18.42
C SER A 975 -13.11 25.44 16.98
N VAL A 976 -12.73 24.50 16.09
CA VAL A 976 -13.33 24.36 14.77
C VAL A 976 -13.63 22.89 14.46
N ASP A 977 -14.76 22.66 13.80
CA ASP A 977 -15.24 21.33 13.41
C ASP A 977 -16.09 21.45 12.14
N PHE A 978 -15.88 20.59 11.15
CA PHE A 978 -16.72 20.49 9.95
C PHE A 978 -17.81 19.44 10.17
N SER A 979 -19.06 19.75 9.83
CA SER A 979 -20.09 18.73 9.66
C SER A 979 -19.82 17.98 8.34
N ARG A 980 -19.09 16.85 8.45
CA ARG A 980 -18.70 15.88 7.39
C ARG A 980 -18.72 16.35 5.94
#